data_AF-A0A6G1S4F9-F1
#
_entry.id   AF-A0A6G1S4F9-F1
#
_cell.length_a   1.000
_cell.length_b   1.000
_cell.length_c   1.000
_cell.angle_alpha   90.00
_cell.angle_beta   90.00
_cell.angle_gamma   90.00
#
_symmetry.space_group_name_H-M   'P 1'
#
loop_
_entity.id
_entity.type
_entity.pdbx_description
1 polymer ?
#
loop_
_entity_poly.entity_id
_entity_poly.type
_entity_poly.pdbx_seq_one_letter_code
_entity_poly.pdbx_strand_id
1 'polypeptide(L)'
;RRREYGFTGQLSVQCETNHRIKINAIPQNDQLLESLTVRENILFASRLKNPHLKSHDHEKNVCGVSNLLGLNDCSETRTRNISGGQQKRLAIAQELLSKPDILILDEPTSGLDSLTCLKTLSVLKDLVKPTKKDMIDPIAIVLTIHQPQREAFEMFDRVYVLADGGITIYDGPPDQCVSFVEKYSGLKMPSVDYNPATFLIEIASGEYGQEPIIALSQQVRLDSLKHQEKLWHSKVSGKPKMDSISLSMDPKLGTGRMLAETKNLGTAAAAASTTTNNSPAANSMDPDRISRASSVKSAPIQAQSPNQKAQLYLDPRLVKSSSINTGKFFYKTLVLTHRCWKTLWRDPKQMIARILFHLLLPFGMALIMGTNPGASNACPRFSSEYSLKRMMQGNEYIDPAVQEEFLLALENIAILFVTMYSCISANIAAMTLMFATDMRTCLKEYHNGWYAMNSYVFAKMISNIPLDLTLPTATVALTYVVTTQNTGPNDSIYPYRIIITAFALVLGSSAGQMMGMIFGAIYAGHITTALFASQGATLPFVLLSGFIARTKNMSTFVRALSYTSLYKHCLEASFIARYGWNICGCDPKSSVGKQVTLTGVSDELRSFVKYWMSAQNEDETETTVATTTSFVINSTDVSLSPDSQKDDDVFQMVAKQLSLYNTYGIEVKSCDQVVPYSMHDFGLTERDLPASFISLIGLLMFMLITLLIVVKLVLKYRTSL
;
A
#
# COMPACT_ATOMS: atom_id res chain seq x y z
N ARG A 1 26.19 -8.67 9.29
CA ARG A 1 26.86 -9.90 9.76
C ARG A 1 25.88 -11.09 9.87
N ARG A 2 25.10 -11.35 10.94
CA ARG A 2 24.18 -12.54 10.96
C ARG A 2 23.16 -12.61 9.80
N ARG A 3 22.73 -11.48 9.22
CA ARG A 3 21.75 -11.43 8.10
C ARG A 3 22.24 -11.99 6.75
N GLU A 4 23.55 -12.17 6.54
CA GLU A 4 24.10 -12.55 5.23
C GLU A 4 24.29 -14.07 5.05
N TYR A 5 24.38 -14.81 6.16
CA TYR A 5 24.73 -16.24 6.18
C TYR A 5 23.53 -17.19 6.35
N GLY A 6 22.33 -16.63 6.55
CA GLY A 6 21.11 -17.41 6.82
C GLY A 6 21.00 -17.91 8.26
N PHE A 7 19.96 -18.69 8.52
CA PHE A 7 19.73 -19.38 9.81
C PHE A 7 20.20 -20.83 9.71
N THR A 8 20.76 -21.37 10.79
CA THR A 8 21.38 -22.71 10.82
C THR A 8 20.92 -23.50 12.04
N GLY A 9 21.06 -24.83 12.00
CA GLY A 9 20.72 -25.73 13.11
C GLY A 9 19.39 -26.47 12.93
N GLN A 10 18.80 -26.93 14.03
CA GLN A 10 17.58 -27.73 14.02
C GLN A 10 16.60 -27.29 15.12
N LEU A 11 15.39 -26.88 14.73
CA LEU A 11 14.25 -26.74 15.63
C LEU A 11 13.40 -28.02 15.54
N SER A 12 13.33 -28.76 16.65
CA SER A 12 12.49 -29.95 16.81
C SER A 12 11.60 -29.78 18.03
N VAL A 13 10.40 -30.39 18.04
CA VAL A 13 9.54 -30.38 19.23
C VAL A 13 9.28 -31.79 19.73
N GLN A 14 9.35 -31.97 21.03
CA GLN A 14 9.01 -33.23 21.69
C GLN A 14 7.58 -33.14 22.20
N CYS A 15 6.68 -33.85 21.53
CA CYS A 15 5.30 -34.02 21.92
C CYS A 15 4.90 -35.46 21.56
N GLU A 16 4.20 -36.14 22.46
CA GLU A 16 3.73 -37.51 22.28
C GLU A 16 2.64 -37.61 21.20
N THR A 17 1.92 -36.51 20.96
CA THR A 17 0.91 -36.42 19.91
C THR A 17 1.49 -35.87 18.60
N ASN A 18 0.90 -36.29 17.48
CA ASN A 18 1.26 -35.80 16.16
C ASN A 18 0.49 -34.50 15.79
N HIS A 19 0.09 -33.69 16.78
CA HIS A 19 -0.63 -32.43 16.57
C HIS A 19 0.26 -31.36 15.92
N ARG A 20 -0.36 -30.38 15.25
CA ARG A 20 0.32 -29.19 14.72
C ARG A 20 0.38 -28.12 15.79
N ILE A 21 1.55 -27.53 15.99
CA ILE A 21 1.82 -26.69 17.16
C ILE A 21 1.50 -25.23 16.83
N LYS A 22 0.55 -24.67 17.58
CA LYS A 22 0.02 -23.31 17.43
C LYS A 22 0.93 -22.35 18.19
N ILE A 23 1.74 -21.60 17.44
CA ILE A 23 2.60 -20.54 17.97
C ILE A 23 2.02 -19.16 17.63
N ASN A 24 1.86 -18.33 18.66
CA ASN A 24 1.57 -16.90 18.56
C ASN A 24 2.71 -16.10 19.19
N ALA A 25 2.98 -14.92 18.63
CA ALA A 25 4.01 -14.01 19.13
C ALA A 25 3.43 -12.62 19.45
N ILE A 26 3.86 -12.02 20.54
CA ILE A 26 3.54 -10.64 20.95
C ILE A 26 4.85 -9.83 20.91
N PRO A 27 4.97 -8.80 20.06
CA PRO A 27 6.18 -7.97 20.01
C PRO A 27 6.31 -7.04 21.23
N GLN A 28 7.51 -6.48 21.46
CA GLN A 28 7.76 -5.43 22.45
C GLN A 28 6.74 -4.28 22.31
N ASN A 29 6.66 -3.68 21.12
CA ASN A 29 5.71 -2.63 20.77
C ASN A 29 4.43 -3.23 20.13
N ASP A 30 3.42 -3.55 20.93
CA ASP A 30 2.13 -4.02 20.43
C ASP A 30 1.18 -2.85 20.11
N GLN A 31 0.77 -2.74 18.84
CA GLN A 31 -0.15 -1.70 18.38
C GLN A 31 -1.58 -2.22 18.36
N LEU A 32 -2.25 -2.07 19.51
CA LEU A 32 -3.66 -2.37 19.73
C LEU A 32 -4.57 -1.30 19.08
N LEU A 33 -5.84 -1.64 18.83
CA LEU A 33 -6.80 -0.71 18.25
C LEU A 33 -7.35 0.25 19.32
N GLU A 34 -6.63 1.37 19.49
CA GLU A 34 -6.86 2.44 20.46
C GLU A 34 -8.30 2.95 20.58
N SER A 35 -9.02 3.08 19.45
CA SER A 35 -10.38 3.62 19.38
C SER A 35 -11.48 2.61 19.72
N LEU A 36 -11.12 1.34 19.95
CA LEU A 36 -12.03 0.29 20.43
C LEU A 36 -11.88 0.07 21.95
N THR A 37 -12.93 -0.43 22.60
CA THR A 37 -12.87 -0.82 24.01
C THR A 37 -12.04 -2.09 24.21
N VAL A 38 -11.64 -2.36 25.46
CA VAL A 38 -10.94 -3.61 25.82
C VAL A 38 -11.78 -4.82 25.39
N ARG A 39 -13.08 -4.83 25.75
CA ARG A 39 -14.05 -5.87 25.39
C ARG A 39 -14.22 -5.99 23.88
N GLU A 40 -14.33 -4.88 23.16
CA GLU A 40 -14.44 -4.88 21.69
C GLU A 40 -13.19 -5.48 21.02
N ASN A 41 -11.98 -5.15 21.50
CA ASN A 41 -10.74 -5.72 20.99
C ASN A 41 -10.70 -7.26 21.15
N ILE A 42 -11.10 -7.77 22.31
CA ILE A 42 -11.19 -9.21 22.59
C ILE A 42 -12.30 -9.86 21.73
N LEU A 43 -13.44 -9.18 21.55
CA LEU A 43 -14.58 -9.67 20.75
C LEU A 43 -14.25 -9.78 19.25
N PHE A 44 -13.58 -8.78 18.68
CA PHE A 44 -13.11 -8.84 17.29
C PHE A 44 -12.06 -9.92 17.09
N ALA A 45 -11.07 -10.03 17.99
CA ALA A 45 -10.08 -11.11 17.97
C ALA A 45 -10.75 -12.50 18.03
N SER A 46 -11.74 -12.67 18.92
CA SER A 46 -12.51 -13.91 19.10
C SER A 46 -13.25 -14.31 17.83
N ARG A 47 -13.90 -13.35 17.15
CA ARG A 47 -14.62 -13.57 15.88
C ARG A 47 -13.67 -13.91 14.72
N LEU A 48 -12.50 -13.29 14.64
CA LEU A 48 -11.53 -13.50 13.55
C LEU A 48 -10.75 -14.82 13.69
N LYS A 49 -10.31 -15.15 14.92
CA LYS A 49 -9.59 -16.40 15.23
C LYS A 49 -10.50 -17.63 15.24
N ASN A 50 -11.72 -17.51 15.77
CA ASN A 50 -12.64 -18.65 15.96
C ASN A 50 -13.94 -18.56 15.12
N PRO A 51 -13.88 -18.37 13.78
CA PRO A 51 -15.05 -18.06 12.95
C PRO A 51 -16.05 -19.23 12.78
N HIS A 52 -15.91 -20.31 13.56
CA HIS A 52 -16.80 -21.46 13.61
C HIS A 52 -17.79 -21.41 14.79
N LEU A 53 -17.54 -20.56 15.79
CA LEU A 53 -18.37 -20.41 16.99
C LEU A 53 -19.64 -19.57 16.73
N LYS A 54 -20.62 -19.64 17.65
CA LYS A 54 -21.81 -18.77 17.62
C LYS A 54 -21.54 -17.47 18.40
N SER A 55 -22.36 -16.43 18.17
CA SER A 55 -22.15 -15.11 18.80
C SER A 55 -22.11 -15.16 20.33
N HIS A 56 -22.93 -16.00 20.95
CA HIS A 56 -22.95 -16.21 22.40
C HIS A 56 -21.64 -16.82 22.95
N ASP A 57 -21.02 -17.72 22.19
CA ASP A 57 -19.78 -18.38 22.59
C ASP A 57 -18.58 -17.41 22.46
N HIS A 58 -18.65 -16.46 21.52
CA HIS A 58 -17.69 -15.35 21.46
C HIS A 58 -17.77 -14.44 22.70
N GLU A 59 -18.97 -14.12 23.20
CA GLU A 59 -19.12 -13.33 24.43
C GLU A 59 -18.65 -14.14 25.67
N LYS A 60 -18.94 -15.45 25.73
CA LYS A 60 -18.37 -16.33 26.77
C LYS A 60 -16.84 -16.30 26.78
N ASN A 61 -16.19 -16.41 25.61
CA ASN A 61 -14.73 -16.32 25.49
C ASN A 61 -14.22 -14.95 25.95
N VAL A 62 -14.93 -13.86 25.63
CA VAL A 62 -14.58 -12.50 26.09
C VAL A 62 -14.64 -12.40 27.60
N CYS A 63 -15.74 -12.81 28.23
CA CYS A 63 -15.86 -12.82 29.69
C CYS A 63 -14.82 -13.72 30.36
N GLY A 64 -14.58 -14.93 29.82
CA GLY A 64 -13.60 -15.87 30.36
C GLY A 64 -12.17 -15.30 30.37
N VAL A 65 -11.75 -14.70 29.27
CA VAL A 65 -10.39 -14.12 29.14
C VAL A 65 -10.26 -12.81 29.93
N SER A 66 -11.28 -11.94 29.96
CA SER A 66 -11.26 -10.72 30.77
C SER A 66 -11.18 -11.00 32.28
N ASN A 67 -11.90 -12.03 32.74
CA ASN A 67 -11.80 -12.53 34.12
C ASN A 67 -10.38 -13.02 34.45
N LEU A 68 -9.81 -13.84 33.56
CA LEU A 68 -8.52 -14.50 33.76
C LEU A 68 -7.34 -13.50 33.84
N LEU A 69 -7.43 -12.38 33.12
CA LEU A 69 -6.34 -11.41 32.99
C LEU A 69 -6.57 -10.11 33.80
N GLY A 70 -7.61 -10.05 34.62
CA GLY A 70 -7.94 -8.86 35.42
C GLY A 70 -8.20 -7.63 34.56
N LEU A 71 -9.13 -7.77 33.58
CA LEU A 71 -9.52 -6.73 32.61
C LEU A 71 -11.01 -6.34 32.69
N ASN A 72 -11.75 -6.84 33.69
CA ASN A 72 -13.17 -6.57 33.85
C ASN A 72 -13.45 -5.07 34.09
N ASP A 73 -12.71 -4.45 35.00
CA ASP A 73 -12.93 -3.07 35.47
C ASP A 73 -12.70 -2.02 34.36
N CYS A 74 -11.88 -2.38 33.37
CA CYS A 74 -11.61 -1.55 32.18
C CYS A 74 -12.27 -2.09 30.90
N SER A 75 -13.18 -3.07 31.00
CA SER A 75 -13.75 -3.78 29.85
C SER A 75 -14.40 -2.86 28.80
N GLU A 76 -15.20 -1.88 29.21
CA GLU A 76 -15.80 -0.89 28.30
C GLU A 76 -14.98 0.41 28.16
N THR A 77 -13.78 0.48 28.76
CA THR A 77 -12.85 1.60 28.57
C THR A 77 -12.16 1.49 27.21
N ARG A 78 -12.00 2.61 26.50
CA ARG A 78 -11.25 2.67 25.22
C ARG A 78 -9.77 2.37 25.45
N THR A 79 -9.14 1.65 24.54
CA THR A 79 -7.78 1.13 24.73
C THR A 79 -6.73 2.24 24.90
N ARG A 80 -6.90 3.39 24.23
CA ARG A 80 -6.06 4.60 24.48
C ARG A 80 -6.16 5.21 25.89
N ASN A 81 -7.12 4.77 26.71
CA ASN A 81 -7.39 5.28 28.06
C ASN A 81 -7.00 4.26 29.17
N ILE A 82 -6.42 3.09 28.85
CA ILE A 82 -6.01 2.08 29.84
C ILE A 82 -4.49 2.10 30.05
N SER A 83 -4.02 1.69 31.24
CA SER A 83 -2.59 1.74 31.60
C SER A 83 -1.75 0.76 30.77
N GLY A 84 -0.44 1.00 30.65
CA GLY A 84 0.47 0.14 29.86
C GLY A 84 0.38 -1.34 30.23
N GLY A 85 0.23 -1.68 31.51
CA GLY A 85 0.02 -3.07 31.94
C GLY A 85 -1.35 -3.64 31.58
N GLN A 86 -2.41 -2.81 31.57
CA GLN A 86 -3.71 -3.22 31.05
C GLN A 86 -3.65 -3.42 29.52
N GLN A 87 -2.88 -2.61 28.79
CA GLN A 87 -2.61 -2.80 27.36
C GLN A 87 -1.84 -4.11 27.11
N LYS A 88 -0.74 -4.37 27.83
CA LYS A 88 0.04 -5.60 27.66
C LYS A 88 -0.72 -6.86 28.10
N ARG A 89 -1.64 -6.78 29.08
CA ARG A 89 -2.60 -7.86 29.37
C ARG A 89 -3.69 -8.01 28.31
N LEU A 90 -4.16 -6.93 27.67
CA LEU A 90 -5.05 -7.01 26.50
C LEU A 90 -4.34 -7.62 25.26
N ALA A 91 -3.04 -7.36 25.07
CA ALA A 91 -2.23 -8.04 24.06
C ALA A 91 -2.24 -9.57 24.25
N ILE A 92 -2.01 -10.02 25.48
CA ILE A 92 -2.10 -11.43 25.88
C ILE A 92 -3.53 -11.97 25.66
N ALA A 93 -4.55 -11.21 26.07
CA ALA A 93 -5.96 -11.58 25.90
C ALA A 93 -6.31 -11.94 24.46
N GLN A 94 -5.87 -11.13 23.50
CA GLN A 94 -6.13 -11.35 22.08
C GLN A 94 -5.54 -12.67 21.57
N GLU A 95 -4.32 -13.03 21.98
CA GLU A 95 -3.63 -14.21 21.45
C GLU A 95 -4.02 -15.52 22.16
N LEU A 96 -4.44 -15.47 23.43
CA LEU A 96 -4.99 -16.64 24.14
C LEU A 96 -6.27 -17.18 23.51
N LEU A 97 -7.09 -16.33 22.86
CA LEU A 97 -8.36 -16.73 22.23
C LEU A 97 -8.20 -17.83 21.17
N SER A 98 -7.01 -18.01 20.60
CA SER A 98 -6.71 -19.08 19.63
C SER A 98 -6.31 -20.42 20.26
N LYS A 99 -6.21 -20.50 21.60
CA LYS A 99 -5.60 -21.61 22.34
C LYS A 99 -4.23 -22.02 21.76
N PRO A 100 -3.22 -21.14 21.83
CA PRO A 100 -1.86 -21.46 21.39
C PRO A 100 -1.23 -22.49 22.32
N ASP A 101 -0.42 -23.39 21.77
CA ASP A 101 0.35 -24.36 22.55
C ASP A 101 1.67 -23.73 23.03
N ILE A 102 2.19 -22.75 22.28
CA ILE A 102 3.34 -21.93 22.64
C ILE A 102 3.00 -20.43 22.47
N LEU A 103 3.24 -19.64 23.51
CA LEU A 103 3.14 -18.18 23.47
C LEU A 103 4.51 -17.54 23.62
N ILE A 104 4.92 -16.75 22.64
CA ILE A 104 6.19 -15.99 22.66
C ILE A 104 5.88 -14.53 22.99
N LEU A 105 6.52 -13.96 24.01
CA LEU A 105 6.40 -12.56 24.38
C LEU A 105 7.75 -11.86 24.32
N ASP A 106 7.86 -10.89 23.43
CA ASP A 106 9.03 -10.01 23.37
C ASP A 106 8.82 -8.85 24.37
N GLU A 107 9.73 -8.74 25.33
CA GLU A 107 9.72 -7.80 26.45
C GLU A 107 8.32 -7.54 27.05
N PRO A 108 7.73 -8.50 27.79
CA PRO A 108 6.40 -8.34 28.39
C PRO A 108 6.38 -7.33 29.56
N THR A 109 7.54 -6.99 30.12
CA THR A 109 7.69 -6.14 31.32
C THR A 109 8.15 -4.71 31.02
N SER A 110 8.57 -4.42 29.78
CA SER A 110 9.14 -3.13 29.40
C SER A 110 8.10 -2.01 29.47
N GLY A 111 8.48 -0.87 30.04
CA GLY A 111 7.58 0.27 30.28
C GLY A 111 6.53 0.09 31.39
N LEU A 112 6.65 -0.92 32.25
CA LEU A 112 5.77 -1.14 33.40
C LEU A 112 6.43 -0.75 34.73
N ASP A 113 5.62 -0.32 35.69
CA ASP A 113 6.04 -0.24 37.10
C ASP A 113 6.21 -1.65 37.71
N SER A 114 6.99 -1.77 38.78
CA SER A 114 7.33 -3.04 39.44
C SER A 114 6.10 -3.84 39.89
N LEU A 115 5.09 -3.17 40.46
CA LEU A 115 3.87 -3.82 40.94
C LEU A 115 3.03 -4.37 39.77
N THR A 116 2.92 -3.61 38.68
CA THR A 116 2.21 -4.02 37.45
C THR A 116 2.97 -5.08 36.67
N CYS A 117 4.31 -5.04 36.69
CA CYS A 117 5.21 -6.07 36.17
C CYS A 117 4.93 -7.41 36.88
N LEU A 118 5.07 -7.48 38.21
CA LEU A 118 4.84 -8.69 38.99
C LEU A 118 3.39 -9.22 38.83
N LYS A 119 2.38 -8.34 38.82
CA LYS A 119 0.98 -8.72 38.54
C LYS A 119 0.75 -9.27 37.13
N THR A 120 1.61 -8.95 36.16
CA THR A 120 1.51 -9.45 34.80
C THR A 120 2.28 -10.77 34.65
N LEU A 121 3.42 -10.91 35.32
CA LEU A 121 4.17 -12.16 35.41
C LEU A 121 3.42 -13.24 36.21
N SER A 122 2.68 -12.89 37.27
CA SER A 122 1.89 -13.87 38.05
C SER A 122 0.76 -14.46 37.21
N VAL A 123 0.06 -13.62 36.45
CA VAL A 123 -0.96 -14.03 35.49
C VAL A 123 -0.37 -14.92 34.40
N LEU A 124 0.83 -14.62 33.87
CA LEU A 124 1.54 -15.51 32.94
C LEU A 124 1.91 -16.85 33.59
N LYS A 125 2.39 -16.84 34.84
CA LYS A 125 2.75 -18.05 35.60
C LYS A 125 1.55 -18.97 35.84
N ASP A 126 0.35 -18.41 36.00
CA ASP A 126 -0.88 -19.19 36.21
C ASP A 126 -1.44 -19.81 34.90
N LEU A 127 -1.03 -19.33 33.72
CA LEU A 127 -1.32 -19.95 32.42
C LEU A 127 -0.44 -21.18 32.10
N VAL A 128 0.73 -21.27 32.74
CA VAL A 128 1.66 -22.42 32.61
C VAL A 128 1.20 -23.60 33.49
N LYS A 129 0.54 -23.32 34.62
CA LYS A 129 0.08 -24.34 35.57
C LYS A 129 -1.17 -25.07 35.04
N PRO A 130 -1.28 -26.40 35.21
CA PRO A 130 -2.52 -27.13 34.92
C PRO A 130 -3.65 -26.65 35.84
N THR A 131 -4.53 -25.83 35.31
CA THR A 131 -5.60 -25.17 36.07
C THR A 131 -6.81 -26.10 36.19
N LYS A 132 -7.42 -26.21 37.38
CA LYS A 132 -8.68 -26.96 37.61
C LYS A 132 -9.94 -26.27 37.02
N LYS A 133 -9.80 -25.52 35.94
CA LYS A 133 -10.89 -24.86 35.20
C LYS A 133 -10.78 -25.25 33.73
N ASP A 134 -11.82 -25.84 33.18
CA ASP A 134 -11.86 -26.60 31.92
C ASP A 134 -11.71 -25.75 30.63
N MET A 135 -11.10 -24.57 30.72
CA MET A 135 -11.17 -23.54 29.68
C MET A 135 -9.90 -23.42 28.84
N ILE A 136 -8.70 -23.67 29.40
CA ILE A 136 -7.40 -23.50 28.72
C ILE A 136 -6.45 -24.63 29.14
N ASP A 137 -5.83 -25.26 28.15
CA ASP A 137 -4.80 -26.29 28.30
C ASP A 137 -3.44 -25.64 28.66
N PRO A 138 -2.52 -26.30 29.40
CA PRO A 138 -1.26 -25.69 29.84
C PRO A 138 -0.42 -25.15 28.67
N ILE A 139 -0.04 -23.87 28.73
CA ILE A 139 0.68 -23.20 27.63
C ILE A 139 2.17 -23.10 27.93
N ALA A 140 3.02 -23.47 26.97
CA ALA A 140 4.46 -23.19 27.06
C ALA A 140 4.72 -21.71 26.76
N ILE A 141 5.28 -20.97 27.72
CA ILE A 141 5.55 -19.53 27.58
C ILE A 141 7.05 -19.30 27.43
N VAL A 142 7.44 -18.57 26.37
CA VAL A 142 8.82 -18.13 26.13
C VAL A 142 8.82 -16.60 26.13
N LEU A 143 9.71 -15.98 26.87
CA LEU A 143 9.78 -14.52 26.98
C LEU A 143 11.21 -13.98 27.06
N THR A 144 11.41 -12.78 26.53
CA THR A 144 12.63 -11.97 26.69
C THR A 144 12.39 -10.91 27.76
N ILE A 145 13.33 -10.68 28.68
CA ILE A 145 13.26 -9.56 29.63
C ILE A 145 14.63 -8.91 29.74
N HIS A 146 14.68 -7.60 29.51
CA HIS A 146 15.81 -6.76 29.86
C HIS A 146 15.79 -6.50 31.38
N GLN A 147 16.79 -7.02 32.11
CA GLN A 147 17.02 -6.76 33.54
C GLN A 147 15.80 -7.01 34.46
N PRO A 148 15.40 -8.28 34.73
CA PRO A 148 14.32 -8.56 35.67
C PRO A 148 14.72 -8.24 37.13
N GLN A 149 13.75 -7.78 37.91
CA GLN A 149 13.89 -7.64 39.37
C GLN A 149 14.00 -9.03 40.03
N ARG A 150 14.52 -9.09 41.27
CA ARG A 150 14.80 -10.35 41.97
C ARG A 150 13.54 -11.21 42.13
N GLU A 151 12.44 -10.59 42.54
CA GLU A 151 11.14 -11.22 42.72
C GLU A 151 10.57 -11.76 41.39
N ALA A 152 10.87 -11.09 40.28
CA ALA A 152 10.51 -11.57 38.94
C ALA A 152 11.40 -12.74 38.48
N PHE A 153 12.70 -12.71 38.81
CA PHE A 153 13.66 -13.77 38.49
C PHE A 153 13.32 -15.10 39.20
N GLU A 154 12.96 -15.01 40.48
CA GLU A 154 12.54 -16.15 41.31
C GLU A 154 11.21 -16.78 40.84
N MET A 155 10.45 -16.13 39.95
CA MET A 155 9.21 -16.68 39.37
C MET A 155 9.42 -17.58 38.15
N PHE A 156 10.60 -17.61 37.51
CA PHE A 156 10.81 -18.37 36.28
C PHE A 156 11.06 -19.87 36.51
N ASP A 157 10.49 -20.75 35.67
CA ASP A 157 10.77 -22.21 35.75
C ASP A 157 12.14 -22.58 35.17
N ARG A 158 12.62 -21.77 34.22
CA ARG A 158 13.91 -21.92 33.54
C ARG A 158 14.37 -20.57 33.02
N VAL A 159 15.66 -20.30 33.14
CA VAL A 159 16.35 -19.09 32.68
C VAL A 159 17.35 -19.48 31.59
N TYR A 160 17.40 -18.68 30.52
CA TYR A 160 18.29 -18.89 29.38
C TYR A 160 19.04 -17.58 29.10
N VAL A 161 20.36 -17.55 29.28
CA VAL A 161 21.17 -16.32 29.24
C VAL A 161 22.11 -16.33 28.03
N LEU A 162 22.05 -15.25 27.25
CA LEU A 162 22.85 -15.02 26.06
C LEU A 162 23.82 -13.85 26.25
N ALA A 163 25.10 -14.09 25.97
CA ALA A 163 26.13 -13.07 25.78
C ALA A 163 26.22 -12.63 24.31
N ASP A 164 27.07 -11.63 24.01
CA ASP A 164 27.29 -11.16 22.64
C ASP A 164 27.77 -12.28 21.69
N GLY A 165 27.57 -12.07 20.38
CA GLY A 165 27.66 -13.11 19.37
C GLY A 165 26.49 -14.11 19.42
N GLY A 166 25.61 -14.02 20.44
CA GLY A 166 24.53 -14.96 20.72
C GLY A 166 25.06 -16.28 21.29
N ILE A 167 26.00 -16.20 22.23
CA ILE A 167 26.62 -17.32 22.94
C ILE A 167 25.82 -17.59 24.22
N THR A 168 25.39 -18.83 24.45
CA THR A 168 24.66 -19.20 25.68
C THR A 168 25.64 -19.41 26.84
N ILE A 169 25.47 -18.67 27.94
CA ILE A 169 26.28 -18.81 29.16
C ILE A 169 25.54 -19.51 30.30
N TYR A 170 24.20 -19.54 30.27
CA TYR A 170 23.39 -20.28 31.24
C TYR A 170 22.10 -20.83 30.60
N ASP A 171 21.72 -22.04 31.02
CA ASP A 171 20.48 -22.72 30.63
C ASP A 171 20.03 -23.67 31.76
N GLY A 172 19.15 -23.20 32.66
CA GLY A 172 18.75 -23.96 33.84
C GLY A 172 17.75 -23.22 34.74
N PRO A 173 17.32 -23.82 35.87
CA PRO A 173 16.38 -23.18 36.80
C PRO A 173 17.07 -22.08 37.64
N PRO A 174 16.35 -21.03 38.09
CA PRO A 174 16.98 -19.84 38.69
C PRO A 174 17.74 -20.11 40.00
N ASP A 175 17.33 -21.12 40.77
CA ASP A 175 17.94 -21.50 42.07
C ASP A 175 19.39 -22.00 41.92
N GLN A 176 19.66 -22.79 40.88
CA GLN A 176 20.97 -23.39 40.60
C GLN A 176 21.95 -22.41 39.93
N CYS A 177 21.48 -21.21 39.58
CA CYS A 177 22.22 -20.31 38.70
C CYS A 177 23.52 -19.77 39.32
N VAL A 178 23.46 -19.27 40.56
CA VAL A 178 24.66 -18.71 41.24
C VAL A 178 25.70 -19.80 41.46
N SER A 179 25.30 -20.98 41.93
CA SER A 179 26.20 -22.12 42.15
C SER A 179 26.79 -22.68 40.86
N PHE A 180 26.11 -22.56 39.71
CA PHE A 180 26.68 -22.90 38.41
C PHE A 180 27.80 -21.92 38.01
N VAL A 181 27.56 -20.61 38.17
CA VAL A 181 28.54 -19.57 37.87
C VAL A 181 29.79 -19.72 38.74
N GLU A 182 29.61 -19.83 40.05
CA GLU A 182 30.72 -19.99 41.02
C GLU A 182 31.57 -21.23 40.73
N LYS A 183 30.94 -22.35 40.35
CA LYS A 183 31.62 -23.62 40.10
C LYS A 183 32.45 -23.62 38.82
N TYR A 184 31.99 -22.96 37.76
CA TYR A 184 32.58 -23.10 36.41
C TYR A 184 33.31 -21.86 35.90
N SER A 185 33.07 -20.67 36.48
CA SER A 185 33.86 -19.45 36.20
C SER A 185 34.75 -19.00 37.37
N GLY A 186 34.51 -19.51 38.58
CA GLY A 186 35.17 -19.04 39.80
C GLY A 186 34.68 -17.68 40.33
N LEU A 187 33.82 -16.98 39.59
CA LEU A 187 33.24 -15.70 40.01
C LEU A 187 32.19 -15.92 41.10
N LYS A 188 32.35 -15.22 42.23
CA LYS A 188 31.35 -15.17 43.31
C LYS A 188 30.45 -13.95 43.17
N MET A 189 29.21 -14.08 43.62
CA MET A 189 28.25 -12.98 43.61
C MET A 189 28.69 -11.88 44.62
N PRO A 190 28.61 -10.57 44.29
CA PRO A 190 29.19 -9.50 45.12
C PRO A 190 28.64 -9.41 46.56
N SER A 191 27.36 -9.74 46.75
CA SER A 191 26.71 -9.85 48.07
C SER A 191 25.51 -10.80 47.99
N VAL A 192 24.98 -11.24 49.14
CA VAL A 192 23.80 -12.14 49.22
C VAL A 192 22.50 -11.44 48.78
N ASP A 193 22.44 -10.12 48.98
CA ASP A 193 21.31 -9.28 48.58
C ASP A 193 21.34 -8.90 47.09
N TYR A 194 22.48 -9.09 46.41
CA TYR A 194 22.63 -8.80 44.99
C TYR A 194 21.62 -9.58 44.15
N ASN A 195 21.12 -8.97 43.07
CA ASN A 195 20.19 -9.61 42.15
C ASN A 195 20.95 -10.61 41.26
N PRO A 196 20.65 -11.93 41.31
CA PRO A 196 21.34 -12.93 40.47
C PRO A 196 21.17 -12.65 38.97
N ALA A 197 20.05 -12.04 38.57
CA ALA A 197 19.82 -11.65 37.19
C ALA A 197 20.76 -10.52 36.71
N THR A 198 21.08 -9.57 37.59
CA THR A 198 22.01 -8.48 37.27
C THR A 198 23.42 -9.03 37.11
N PHE A 199 23.88 -9.87 38.05
CA PHE A 199 25.18 -10.54 37.99
C PHE A 199 25.38 -11.36 36.70
N LEU A 200 24.34 -12.08 36.26
CA LEU A 200 24.36 -12.77 34.96
C LEU A 200 24.51 -11.84 33.76
N ILE A 201 23.89 -10.66 33.80
CA ILE A 201 23.93 -9.68 32.71
C ILE A 201 25.29 -8.99 32.63
N GLU A 202 25.93 -8.69 33.77
CA GLU A 202 27.31 -8.19 33.87
C GLU A 202 28.35 -9.20 33.35
N ILE A 203 28.11 -10.50 33.57
CA ILE A 203 28.93 -11.56 32.97
C ILE A 203 28.65 -11.65 31.45
N ALA A 204 27.41 -11.49 31.01
CA ALA A 204 27.02 -11.54 29.60
C ALA A 204 27.48 -10.34 28.77
N SER A 205 27.61 -9.15 29.39
CA SER A 205 28.19 -7.93 28.80
C SER A 205 29.72 -7.99 28.73
N GLY A 206 30.35 -8.85 29.55
CA GLY A 206 31.79 -9.03 29.62
C GLY A 206 32.50 -8.08 30.58
N GLU A 207 31.80 -7.50 31.56
CA GLU A 207 32.38 -6.65 32.61
C GLU A 207 33.38 -7.42 33.49
N TYR A 208 33.16 -8.72 33.68
CA TYR A 208 34.11 -9.66 34.31
C TYR A 208 35.11 -10.29 33.31
N GLY A 209 35.24 -9.74 32.10
CA GLY A 209 36.10 -10.26 31.03
C GLY A 209 35.50 -11.42 30.23
N GLN A 210 36.28 -11.96 29.30
CA GLN A 210 35.82 -12.97 28.33
C GLN A 210 36.04 -14.43 28.79
N GLU A 211 36.98 -14.69 29.70
CA GLU A 211 37.25 -16.05 30.21
C GLU A 211 36.01 -16.70 30.89
N PRO A 212 35.23 -15.99 31.72
CA PRO A 212 33.99 -16.53 32.28
C PRO A 212 32.97 -16.93 31.20
N ILE A 213 32.78 -16.11 30.17
CA ILE A 213 31.86 -16.37 29.05
C ILE A 213 32.27 -17.67 28.31
N ILE A 214 33.57 -17.84 28.07
CA ILE A 214 34.12 -19.02 27.40
C ILE A 214 33.93 -20.27 28.28
N ALA A 215 34.28 -20.21 29.57
CA ALA A 215 34.16 -21.36 30.47
C ALA A 215 32.70 -21.81 30.66
N LEU A 216 31.78 -20.86 30.91
CA LEU A 216 30.36 -21.14 31.10
C LEU A 216 29.71 -21.70 29.83
N SER A 217 30.00 -21.12 28.65
CA SER A 217 29.43 -21.59 27.38
C SER A 217 29.96 -22.96 26.94
N GLN A 218 31.22 -23.30 27.24
CA GLN A 218 31.73 -24.66 27.08
C GLN A 218 30.95 -25.65 27.95
N GLN A 219 30.70 -25.31 29.22
CA GLN A 219 29.95 -26.19 30.13
C GLN A 219 28.49 -26.37 29.70
N VAL A 220 27.77 -25.29 29.34
CA VAL A 220 26.40 -25.37 28.81
C VAL A 220 26.33 -26.25 27.55
N ARG A 221 27.34 -26.18 26.68
CA ARG A 221 27.45 -27.05 25.50
C ARG A 221 27.66 -28.52 25.89
N LEU A 222 28.52 -28.80 26.87
CA LEU A 222 28.75 -30.17 27.37
C LEU A 222 27.49 -30.78 28.00
N ASP A 223 26.75 -30.01 28.80
CA ASP A 223 25.53 -30.50 29.43
C ASP A 223 24.36 -30.65 28.43
N SER A 224 24.28 -29.78 27.43
CA SER A 224 23.38 -29.95 26.27
C SER A 224 23.65 -31.27 25.51
N LEU A 225 24.92 -31.61 25.27
CA LEU A 225 25.30 -32.85 24.60
C LEU A 225 24.92 -34.09 25.42
N LYS A 226 25.21 -34.11 26.73
CA LYS A 226 24.79 -35.19 27.66
C LYS A 226 23.27 -35.34 27.71
N HIS A 227 22.52 -34.25 27.60
CA HIS A 227 21.05 -34.29 27.57
C HIS A 227 20.53 -34.90 26.25
N GLN A 228 21.13 -34.53 25.11
CA GLN A 228 20.82 -35.16 23.82
C GLN A 228 21.15 -36.66 23.82
N GLU A 229 22.32 -37.06 24.33
CA GLU A 229 22.75 -38.46 24.43
C GLU A 229 21.73 -39.30 25.25
N LYS A 230 21.28 -38.79 26.41
CA LYS A 230 20.21 -39.42 27.20
C LYS A 230 18.89 -39.56 26.43
N LEU A 231 18.51 -38.55 25.64
CA LEU A 231 17.31 -38.57 24.79
C LEU A 231 17.40 -39.54 23.60
N TRP A 232 18.62 -39.79 23.09
CA TRP A 232 18.85 -40.84 22.08
C TRP A 232 18.73 -42.23 22.71
N HIS A 233 19.35 -42.45 23.87
CA HIS A 233 19.27 -43.76 24.55
C HIS A 233 17.85 -44.12 25.04
N SER A 234 17.04 -43.15 25.48
CA SER A 234 15.64 -43.40 25.85
C SER A 234 14.75 -43.75 24.64
N LYS A 235 15.05 -43.22 23.45
CA LYS A 235 14.35 -43.59 22.21
C LYS A 235 14.76 -44.97 21.68
N VAL A 236 16.04 -45.32 21.78
CA VAL A 236 16.58 -46.60 21.27
C VAL A 236 16.22 -47.80 22.18
N SER A 237 15.96 -47.57 23.47
CA SER A 237 15.55 -48.64 24.40
C SER A 237 14.06 -49.05 24.30
N GLY A 238 13.25 -48.31 23.54
CA GLY A 238 11.90 -48.71 23.15
C GLY A 238 11.92 -49.86 22.13
N LYS A 239 11.85 -51.11 22.61
CA LYS A 239 11.94 -52.32 21.77
C LYS A 239 10.94 -52.28 20.59
N PRO A 240 11.38 -52.46 19.33
CA PRO A 240 10.49 -53.01 18.31
C PRO A 240 10.11 -54.45 18.72
N LYS A 241 8.88 -54.88 18.43
CA LYS A 241 8.56 -56.31 18.44
C LYS A 241 9.34 -56.97 17.30
N MET A 242 10.28 -57.83 17.67
CA MET A 242 11.04 -58.64 16.74
C MET A 242 10.23 -59.89 16.41
N ASP A 243 9.29 -59.76 15.47
CA ASP A 243 8.53 -60.91 14.98
C ASP A 243 9.48 -61.91 14.33
N SER A 244 9.40 -63.16 14.77
CA SER A 244 10.41 -64.19 14.48
C SER A 244 10.22 -64.78 13.08
N ILE A 245 10.78 -64.13 12.06
CA ILE A 245 10.94 -64.71 10.72
C ILE A 245 12.02 -65.81 10.81
N SER A 246 11.58 -67.06 10.91
CA SER A 246 12.45 -68.23 10.87
C SER A 246 13.08 -68.39 9.48
N LEU A 247 14.41 -68.41 9.38
CA LEU A 247 15.08 -68.78 8.14
C LEU A 247 14.88 -70.27 7.87
N SER A 248 14.07 -70.60 6.86
CA SER A 248 14.17 -71.88 6.14
C SER A 248 15.12 -71.71 4.96
N MET A 249 16.20 -72.49 4.93
CA MET A 249 17.06 -72.60 3.74
C MET A 249 16.37 -73.45 2.67
N ASP A 250 16.44 -73.01 1.40
CA ASP A 250 16.04 -73.81 0.24
C ASP A 250 17.21 -73.86 -0.76
N PRO A 251 17.94 -74.99 -0.87
CA PRO A 251 19.25 -75.03 -1.54
C PRO A 251 19.17 -75.51 -3.00
N LYS A 252 19.31 -74.60 -3.98
CA LYS A 252 19.44 -74.99 -5.40
C LYS A 252 20.52 -74.23 -6.17
N LEU A 253 21.48 -75.02 -6.67
CA LEU A 253 22.42 -74.82 -7.78
C LEU A 253 23.31 -73.55 -7.78
N GLY A 254 24.61 -73.78 -7.95
CA GLY A 254 25.58 -72.77 -8.35
C GLY A 254 26.16 -73.05 -9.75
N THR A 255 27.29 -72.39 -10.03
CA THR A 255 28.14 -72.46 -11.24
C THR A 255 27.55 -71.94 -12.57
N GLY A 256 28.32 -71.09 -13.25
CA GLY A 256 28.02 -70.49 -14.55
C GLY A 256 28.96 -69.31 -14.83
N ARG A 257 29.52 -69.18 -16.04
CA ARG A 257 30.61 -68.24 -16.35
C ARG A 257 30.42 -67.60 -17.73
N MET A 258 30.59 -66.28 -17.81
CA MET A 258 30.78 -65.43 -19.01
C MET A 258 29.69 -65.40 -20.11
N LEU A 259 29.30 -64.17 -20.47
CA LEU A 259 29.15 -63.56 -21.81
C LEU A 259 28.56 -62.15 -21.52
N ALA A 260 29.25 -61.02 -21.70
CA ALA A 260 29.89 -60.46 -22.89
C ALA A 260 28.89 -59.98 -23.96
N GLU A 261 28.64 -58.67 -24.00
CA GLU A 261 28.32 -57.98 -25.24
C GLU A 261 28.91 -56.56 -25.21
N THR A 262 29.33 -56.05 -26.37
CA THR A 262 30.08 -54.80 -26.52
C THR A 262 29.41 -53.86 -27.52
N LYS A 263 29.59 -52.54 -27.34
CA LYS A 263 29.56 -51.56 -28.43
C LYS A 263 30.29 -50.27 -28.07
N ASN A 264 31.29 -49.94 -28.86
CA ASN A 264 32.04 -48.68 -28.80
C ASN A 264 31.49 -47.69 -29.83
N LEU A 265 31.55 -46.38 -29.52
CA LEU A 265 31.84 -45.25 -30.43
C LEU A 265 31.88 -43.97 -29.56
N GLY A 266 32.78 -42.99 -29.74
CA GLY A 266 33.95 -42.91 -30.62
C GLY A 266 34.89 -41.74 -30.23
N THR A 267 36.17 -41.93 -30.56
CA THR A 267 37.39 -41.10 -30.32
C THR A 267 37.39 -39.59 -30.61
N ALA A 268 38.04 -38.82 -29.74
CA ALA A 268 39.09 -37.80 -30.04
C ALA A 268 39.93 -37.58 -28.74
N ALA A 269 41.27 -37.63 -28.67
CA ALA A 269 42.35 -36.98 -29.44
C ALA A 269 42.45 -35.45 -29.13
N ALA A 270 43.61 -34.86 -28.77
CA ALA A 270 45.00 -35.36 -28.66
C ALA A 270 45.79 -34.66 -27.50
N ALA A 271 47.11 -34.87 -27.42
CA ALA A 271 47.96 -34.50 -26.27
C ALA A 271 48.80 -33.21 -26.46
N ALA A 272 49.30 -32.66 -25.34
CA ALA A 272 50.44 -31.74 -25.26
C ALA A 272 51.15 -31.87 -23.90
N SER A 273 52.45 -31.55 -23.82
CA SER A 273 53.30 -31.86 -22.64
C SER A 273 54.45 -30.87 -22.42
N THR A 274 54.64 -30.37 -21.19
CA THR A 274 55.85 -29.70 -20.66
C THR A 274 55.74 -29.65 -19.12
N THR A 275 56.53 -30.37 -18.29
CA THR A 275 57.97 -30.29 -17.91
C THR A 275 58.28 -29.40 -16.69
N THR A 276 58.91 -30.00 -15.67
CA THR A 276 59.94 -29.42 -14.75
C THR A 276 59.53 -28.30 -13.75
N ASN A 277 60.12 -28.12 -12.56
CA ASN A 277 61.23 -28.83 -11.89
C ASN A 277 61.32 -28.61 -10.35
N ASN A 278 62.25 -29.36 -9.73
CA ASN A 278 63.00 -29.08 -8.48
C ASN A 278 62.38 -29.32 -7.07
N SER A 279 63.15 -30.06 -6.28
CA SER A 279 63.30 -29.99 -4.80
C SER A 279 64.81 -29.85 -4.51
N PRO A 280 65.23 -29.34 -3.33
CA PRO A 280 65.67 -30.21 -2.21
C PRO A 280 65.20 -29.64 -0.84
N ALA A 281 65.17 -30.32 0.33
CA ALA A 281 66.16 -31.13 1.05
C ALA A 281 67.43 -30.34 1.48
N ALA A 282 68.00 -30.45 2.69
CA ALA A 282 67.63 -31.18 3.93
C ALA A 282 67.90 -30.23 5.15
N ASN A 283 68.30 -30.55 6.40
CA ASN A 283 68.68 -31.71 7.24
C ASN A 283 68.68 -31.19 8.73
N SER A 284 68.86 -31.90 9.86
CA SER A 284 68.80 -33.31 10.33
C SER A 284 69.09 -33.35 11.85
N MET A 285 68.56 -34.35 12.59
CA MET A 285 69.06 -34.89 13.90
C MET A 285 68.98 -33.94 15.13
N ASP A 286 68.42 -34.24 16.30
CA ASP A 286 68.23 -35.43 17.20
C ASP A 286 68.81 -35.03 18.59
N PRO A 287 68.42 -35.61 19.76
CA PRO A 287 67.97 -37.00 19.96
C PRO A 287 66.78 -37.25 20.92
N ASP A 288 66.37 -38.52 20.96
CA ASP A 288 65.63 -39.28 22.00
C ASP A 288 65.16 -38.61 23.32
N ARG A 289 63.88 -38.83 23.66
CA ARG A 289 63.50 -39.77 24.76
C ARG A 289 61.99 -40.11 24.87
N ILE A 290 61.71 -41.42 24.95
CA ILE A 290 60.59 -42.09 25.67
C ILE A 290 59.14 -41.92 25.13
N SER A 291 58.69 -42.92 24.37
CA SER A 291 57.28 -43.36 24.26
C SER A 291 56.77 -43.97 25.59
N ARG A 292 55.50 -44.04 25.99
CA ARG A 292 54.25 -44.55 25.34
C ARG A 292 53.03 -44.03 26.16
N ALA A 293 51.78 -43.98 25.71
CA ALA A 293 51.15 -44.20 24.40
C ALA A 293 49.84 -43.37 24.30
N SER A 294 49.52 -42.90 23.09
CA SER A 294 48.21 -42.30 22.76
C SER A 294 47.87 -42.61 21.30
N SER A 295 46.86 -43.45 21.06
CA SER A 295 46.51 -43.88 19.69
C SER A 295 45.04 -44.29 19.51
N VAL A 296 44.14 -43.32 19.62
CA VAL A 296 42.82 -43.38 18.96
C VAL A 296 42.82 -42.31 17.88
N LYS A 297 42.69 -42.73 16.62
CA LYS A 297 42.85 -41.84 15.46
C LYS A 297 41.64 -40.93 15.32
N SER A 298 41.84 -39.61 15.41
CA SER A 298 40.90 -38.65 14.85
C SER A 298 40.91 -38.77 13.31
N ALA A 299 39.74 -38.99 12.71
CA ALA A 299 39.61 -38.90 11.27
C ALA A 299 39.68 -37.41 10.85
N PRO A 300 40.37 -37.05 9.75
CA PRO A 300 40.38 -35.69 9.27
C PRO A 300 38.99 -35.32 8.77
N ILE A 301 38.37 -34.29 9.37
CA ILE A 301 37.14 -33.71 8.86
C ILE A 301 37.48 -33.07 7.51
N GLN A 302 36.99 -33.66 6.41
CA GLN A 302 37.10 -33.05 5.10
C GLN A 302 36.42 -31.68 5.12
N ALA A 303 37.15 -30.64 4.71
CA ALA A 303 36.60 -29.29 4.63
C ALA A 303 35.42 -29.29 3.64
N GLN A 304 34.22 -29.02 4.14
CA GLN A 304 33.02 -28.92 3.31
C GLN A 304 33.19 -27.79 2.28
N SER A 305 32.71 -28.03 1.05
CA SER A 305 32.84 -27.05 -0.03
C SER A 305 32.11 -25.74 0.31
N PRO A 306 32.64 -24.55 -0.06
CA PRO A 306 32.11 -23.25 0.41
C PRO A 306 30.69 -22.87 -0.03
N ASN A 307 29.94 -23.78 -0.66
CA ASN A 307 28.71 -23.47 -1.41
C ASN A 307 27.43 -24.14 -0.84
N GLN A 308 27.53 -24.93 0.24
CA GLN A 308 26.33 -25.32 0.99
C GLN A 308 25.87 -24.15 1.87
N LYS A 309 24.84 -23.43 1.41
CA LYS A 309 24.08 -22.52 2.28
C LYS A 309 23.57 -23.32 3.47
N ALA A 310 24.09 -23.05 4.65
CA ALA A 310 23.65 -23.71 5.88
C ALA A 310 22.16 -23.40 6.12
N GLN A 311 21.36 -24.44 6.34
CA GLN A 311 19.91 -24.35 6.48
C GLN A 311 19.47 -24.70 7.89
N LEU A 312 18.48 -23.96 8.39
CA LEU A 312 17.72 -24.28 9.59
C LEU A 312 16.66 -25.32 9.24
N TYR A 313 16.78 -26.53 9.80
CA TYR A 313 15.70 -27.51 9.76
C TYR A 313 14.62 -27.11 10.76
N LEU A 314 13.36 -27.04 10.33
CA LEU A 314 12.19 -26.94 11.21
C LEU A 314 11.35 -28.22 11.12
N ASP A 315 10.93 -28.72 12.29
CA ASP A 315 9.89 -29.73 12.42
C ASP A 315 8.63 -29.35 11.60
N PRO A 316 8.10 -30.23 10.73
CA PRO A 316 6.89 -29.95 9.97
C PRO A 316 5.66 -29.57 10.81
N ARG A 317 5.63 -29.89 12.12
CA ARG A 317 4.57 -29.48 13.06
C ARG A 317 4.68 -28.02 13.50
N LEU A 318 5.85 -27.38 13.34
CA LEU A 318 6.09 -25.93 13.54
C LEU A 318 5.75 -25.10 12.30
N VAL A 319 5.74 -25.70 11.10
CA VAL A 319 5.57 -24.97 9.85
C VAL A 319 4.12 -24.47 9.72
N LYS A 320 3.96 -23.14 9.80
CA LYS A 320 2.63 -22.50 9.86
C LYS A 320 1.86 -22.71 8.56
N SER A 321 0.79 -23.51 8.63
CA SER A 321 0.03 -23.91 7.46
C SER A 321 -0.80 -22.76 6.89
N SER A 322 -0.66 -22.50 5.59
CA SER A 322 -1.39 -21.46 4.86
C SER A 322 -2.92 -21.63 4.90
N SER A 323 -3.42 -22.84 5.18
CA SER A 323 -4.85 -23.15 5.26
C SER A 323 -5.59 -22.50 6.44
N ILE A 324 -4.89 -21.96 7.44
CA ILE A 324 -5.51 -21.19 8.54
C ILE A 324 -6.24 -19.95 8.00
N ASN A 325 -5.78 -19.44 6.85
CA ASN A 325 -6.28 -18.21 6.23
C ASN A 325 -7.31 -18.43 5.10
N THR A 326 -7.62 -19.68 4.71
CA THR A 326 -8.60 -19.97 3.63
C THR A 326 -10.05 -20.14 4.13
N GLY A 327 -10.26 -20.31 5.43
CA GLY A 327 -11.59 -20.47 6.02
C GLY A 327 -12.43 -19.18 6.06
N LYS A 328 -13.61 -19.22 5.42
CA LYS A 328 -14.69 -18.20 5.48
C LYS A 328 -14.26 -16.75 5.15
N PHE A 329 -13.65 -16.52 3.99
CA PHE A 329 -13.26 -15.19 3.49
C PHE A 329 -14.32 -14.10 3.75
N PHE A 330 -15.55 -14.27 3.26
CA PHE A 330 -16.61 -13.26 3.38
C PHE A 330 -16.97 -12.92 4.83
N TYR A 331 -16.97 -13.91 5.74
CA TYR A 331 -17.23 -13.67 7.16
C TYR A 331 -16.11 -12.85 7.81
N LYS A 332 -14.84 -13.19 7.54
CA LYS A 332 -13.70 -12.43 8.04
C LYS A 332 -13.72 -11.00 7.48
N THR A 333 -13.99 -10.83 6.19
CA THR A 333 -14.16 -9.50 5.54
C THR A 333 -15.30 -8.70 6.18
N LEU A 334 -16.47 -9.29 6.45
CA LEU A 334 -17.61 -8.62 7.09
C LEU A 334 -17.28 -8.15 8.53
N VAL A 335 -16.66 -9.02 9.33
CA VAL A 335 -16.23 -8.69 10.70
C VAL A 335 -15.18 -7.57 10.70
N LEU A 336 -14.24 -7.60 9.75
CA LEU A 336 -13.27 -6.53 9.55
C LEU A 336 -13.91 -5.23 9.05
N THR A 337 -14.92 -5.30 8.17
CA THR A 337 -15.65 -4.11 7.68
C THR A 337 -16.34 -3.40 8.83
N HIS A 338 -17.03 -4.15 9.71
CA HIS A 338 -17.62 -3.60 10.93
C HIS A 338 -16.54 -3.03 11.88
N ARG A 339 -15.36 -3.66 11.98
CA ARG A 339 -14.22 -3.13 12.75
C ARG A 339 -13.73 -1.79 12.21
N CYS A 340 -13.44 -1.72 10.91
CA CYS A 340 -12.92 -0.53 10.23
C CYS A 340 -13.95 0.62 10.20
N TRP A 341 -15.24 0.33 10.00
CA TRP A 341 -16.32 1.32 10.12
C TRP A 341 -16.38 1.92 11.53
N LYS A 342 -16.24 1.07 12.55
CA LYS A 342 -16.32 1.48 13.95
C LYS A 342 -15.08 2.22 14.46
N THR A 343 -13.89 1.96 13.90
CA THR A 343 -12.70 2.79 14.16
C THR A 343 -12.76 4.12 13.40
N LEU A 344 -13.19 4.11 12.13
CA LEU A 344 -13.38 5.29 11.27
C LEU A 344 -14.29 6.35 11.91
N TRP A 345 -15.47 5.95 12.41
CA TRP A 345 -16.40 6.86 13.09
C TRP A 345 -15.95 7.29 14.51
N ARG A 346 -14.91 6.66 15.06
CA ARG A 346 -14.37 6.98 16.40
C ARG A 346 -13.07 7.76 16.38
N ASP A 347 -12.56 8.12 15.20
CA ASP A 347 -11.61 9.21 15.03
C ASP A 347 -12.35 10.50 14.59
N PRO A 348 -12.81 11.33 15.55
CA PRO A 348 -13.46 12.58 15.22
C PRO A 348 -12.48 13.59 14.59
N LYS A 349 -11.16 13.49 14.83
CA LYS A 349 -10.20 14.44 14.25
C LYS A 349 -10.14 14.26 12.73
N GLN A 350 -10.00 13.02 12.27
CA GLN A 350 -9.93 12.74 10.83
C GLN A 350 -11.30 12.90 10.15
N MET A 351 -12.41 12.58 10.84
CA MET A 351 -13.75 12.80 10.29
C MET A 351 -14.09 14.29 10.15
N ILE A 352 -13.84 15.12 11.18
CA ILE A 352 -14.07 16.57 11.14
C ILE A 352 -13.20 17.22 10.07
N ALA A 353 -11.92 16.85 9.95
CA ALA A 353 -11.03 17.37 8.91
C ALA A 353 -11.56 17.09 7.48
N ARG A 354 -12.11 15.89 7.23
CA ARG A 354 -12.76 15.57 5.94
C ARG A 354 -14.00 16.42 5.69
N ILE A 355 -14.92 16.49 6.67
CA ILE A 355 -16.18 17.24 6.52
C ILE A 355 -15.89 18.73 6.30
N LEU A 356 -14.99 19.33 7.07
CA LEU A 356 -14.58 20.72 6.89
C LEU A 356 -13.94 20.95 5.51
N PHE A 357 -13.06 20.07 5.04
CA PHE A 357 -12.47 20.19 3.69
C PHE A 357 -13.55 20.19 2.60
N HIS A 358 -14.48 19.23 2.65
CA HIS A 358 -15.53 19.07 1.64
C HIS A 358 -16.59 20.20 1.64
N LEU A 359 -16.73 20.93 2.75
CA LEU A 359 -17.57 22.13 2.87
C LEU A 359 -16.81 23.41 2.47
N LEU A 360 -15.57 23.59 2.94
CA LEU A 360 -14.78 24.80 2.70
C LEU A 360 -14.34 24.93 1.24
N LEU A 361 -14.12 23.82 0.53
CA LEU A 361 -13.67 23.83 -0.87
C LEU A 361 -14.66 24.58 -1.81
N PRO A 362 -15.97 24.24 -1.88
CA PRO A 362 -16.93 24.99 -2.71
C PRO A 362 -17.08 26.47 -2.33
N PHE A 363 -17.19 26.79 -1.03
CA PHE A 363 -17.31 28.18 -0.58
C PHE A 363 -16.03 28.99 -0.84
N GLY A 364 -14.85 28.36 -0.73
CA GLY A 364 -13.57 28.97 -1.06
C GLY A 364 -13.42 29.28 -2.55
N MET A 365 -13.83 28.36 -3.43
CA MET A 365 -13.86 28.62 -4.88
C MET A 365 -14.77 29.81 -5.22
N ALA A 366 -15.97 29.87 -4.63
CA ALA A 366 -16.93 30.95 -4.87
C ALA A 366 -16.48 32.32 -4.35
N LEU A 367 -15.71 32.35 -3.26
CA LEU A 367 -15.13 33.59 -2.72
C LEU A 367 -13.95 34.11 -3.56
N ILE A 368 -13.29 33.23 -4.32
CA ILE A 368 -12.16 33.57 -5.21
C ILE A 368 -12.63 33.90 -6.63
N MET A 369 -13.61 33.16 -7.15
CA MET A 369 -14.03 33.17 -8.56
C MET A 369 -15.47 33.68 -8.77
N GLY A 370 -16.14 34.12 -7.70
CA GLY A 370 -17.53 34.55 -7.74
C GLY A 370 -18.54 33.41 -7.91
N THR A 371 -19.82 33.78 -7.97
CA THR A 371 -20.96 32.85 -8.09
C THR A 371 -21.36 32.55 -9.53
N ASN A 372 -20.93 33.37 -10.49
CA ASN A 372 -21.49 33.41 -11.85
C ASN A 372 -20.80 32.53 -12.92
N PRO A 373 -19.54 32.07 -12.81
CA PRO A 373 -18.87 31.32 -13.89
C PRO A 373 -19.67 30.13 -14.42
N GLY A 374 -20.33 29.40 -13.53
CA GLY A 374 -21.10 28.21 -13.88
C GLY A 374 -22.40 28.46 -14.65
N ALA A 375 -22.87 29.70 -14.76
CA ALA A 375 -23.98 30.05 -15.64
C ALA A 375 -23.57 30.07 -17.13
N SER A 376 -22.30 30.33 -17.44
CA SER A 376 -21.84 30.39 -18.83
C SER A 376 -21.86 29.01 -19.50
N ASN A 377 -22.39 28.99 -20.73
CA ASN A 377 -22.35 27.82 -21.61
C ASN A 377 -21.35 27.98 -22.77
N ALA A 378 -20.75 29.16 -22.97
CA ALA A 378 -19.90 29.52 -24.12
C ALA A 378 -20.38 28.90 -25.44
N CYS A 379 -21.62 29.25 -25.81
CA CYS A 379 -22.27 28.78 -27.03
C CYS A 379 -21.92 29.69 -28.22
N PRO A 380 -21.57 29.14 -29.39
CA PRO A 380 -21.18 29.94 -30.55
C PRO A 380 -22.37 30.77 -31.07
N ARG A 381 -22.21 32.09 -31.12
CA ARG A 381 -23.24 33.02 -31.64
C ARG A 381 -23.00 33.22 -33.14
N PHE A 382 -23.96 32.86 -33.98
CA PHE A 382 -23.81 32.93 -35.44
C PHE A 382 -24.89 33.79 -36.10
N SER A 383 -24.50 34.58 -37.10
CA SER A 383 -25.39 35.36 -37.97
C SER A 383 -24.90 35.29 -39.41
N SER A 384 -25.82 35.29 -40.38
CA SER A 384 -25.51 35.33 -41.82
C SER A 384 -25.24 36.73 -42.34
N GLU A 385 -25.60 37.75 -41.56
CA GLU A 385 -25.57 39.16 -41.95
C GLU A 385 -24.94 39.97 -40.81
N TYR A 386 -23.99 40.80 -41.17
CA TYR A 386 -23.36 41.83 -40.34
C TYR A 386 -23.55 43.17 -41.06
N SER A 387 -23.81 44.27 -40.36
CA SER A 387 -24.05 45.58 -40.98
C SER A 387 -22.91 46.55 -40.70
N LEU A 388 -22.17 46.94 -41.74
CA LEU A 388 -21.07 47.91 -41.62
C LEU A 388 -21.55 49.23 -40.99
N LYS A 389 -22.79 49.65 -41.29
CA LYS A 389 -23.40 50.85 -40.69
C LYS A 389 -23.61 50.71 -39.18
N ARG A 390 -24.01 49.54 -38.69
CA ARG A 390 -24.17 49.30 -37.24
C ARG A 390 -22.82 49.10 -36.54
N MET A 391 -21.84 48.47 -37.20
CA MET A 391 -20.45 48.39 -36.73
C MET A 391 -19.85 49.79 -36.50
N MET A 392 -19.94 50.69 -37.50
CA MET A 392 -19.44 52.07 -37.37
C MET A 392 -20.22 52.91 -36.34
N GLN A 393 -21.43 52.48 -35.95
CA GLN A 393 -22.22 53.07 -34.88
C GLN A 393 -21.99 52.42 -33.51
N GLY A 394 -21.08 51.44 -33.40
CA GLY A 394 -20.77 50.70 -32.17
C GLY A 394 -21.84 49.70 -31.72
N ASN A 395 -22.93 49.54 -32.48
CA ASN A 395 -24.11 48.74 -32.10
C ASN A 395 -24.04 47.27 -32.55
N GLU A 396 -23.08 46.92 -33.40
CA GLU A 396 -22.90 45.56 -33.96
C GLU A 396 -21.41 45.25 -34.19
N TYR A 397 -20.58 45.75 -33.27
CA TYR A 397 -19.19 45.30 -33.10
C TYR A 397 -19.17 43.89 -32.48
N ILE A 398 -17.98 43.36 -32.20
CA ILE A 398 -17.79 42.20 -31.32
C ILE A 398 -18.69 42.33 -30.09
N ASP A 399 -19.57 41.36 -29.90
CA ASP A 399 -20.52 41.34 -28.79
C ASP A 399 -19.74 41.12 -27.48
N PRO A 400 -19.70 42.09 -26.54
CA PRO A 400 -18.89 41.97 -25.34
C PRO A 400 -19.32 40.79 -24.47
N ALA A 401 -20.58 40.35 -24.57
CA ALA A 401 -21.06 39.17 -23.86
C ALA A 401 -20.43 37.86 -24.37
N VAL A 402 -19.93 37.79 -25.62
CA VAL A 402 -19.20 36.61 -26.13
C VAL A 402 -17.83 36.48 -25.43
N GLN A 403 -17.12 37.58 -25.28
CA GLN A 403 -15.83 37.62 -24.57
C GLN A 403 -16.03 37.36 -23.06
N GLU A 404 -17.11 37.87 -22.47
CA GLU A 404 -17.46 37.61 -21.06
C GLU A 404 -17.87 36.13 -20.84
N GLU A 405 -18.77 35.57 -21.67
CA GLU A 405 -19.15 34.15 -21.62
C GLU A 405 -17.95 33.22 -21.78
N PHE A 406 -17.00 33.57 -22.66
CA PHE A 406 -15.76 32.83 -22.85
C PHE A 406 -14.91 32.77 -21.59
N LEU A 407 -14.67 33.92 -20.94
CA LEU A 407 -13.89 34.01 -19.70
C LEU A 407 -14.57 33.23 -18.56
N LEU A 408 -15.88 33.42 -18.38
CA LEU A 408 -16.68 32.68 -17.39
C LEU A 408 -16.66 31.16 -17.64
N ALA A 409 -16.60 30.71 -18.90
CA ALA A 409 -16.49 29.28 -19.22
C ALA A 409 -15.09 28.72 -18.93
N LEU A 410 -14.02 29.48 -19.15
CA LEU A 410 -12.66 29.08 -18.71
C LEU A 410 -12.57 28.99 -17.18
N GLU A 411 -13.21 29.92 -16.47
CA GLU A 411 -13.34 29.87 -15.01
C GLU A 411 -14.15 28.65 -14.54
N ASN A 412 -15.26 28.31 -15.20
CA ASN A 412 -16.03 27.11 -14.87
C ASN A 412 -15.26 25.80 -15.15
N ILE A 413 -14.48 25.74 -16.25
CA ILE A 413 -13.52 24.65 -16.53
C ILE A 413 -12.55 24.48 -15.35
N ALA A 414 -11.99 25.58 -14.82
CA ALA A 414 -11.10 25.54 -13.68
C ALA A 414 -11.81 25.14 -12.37
N ILE A 415 -13.03 25.63 -12.10
CA ILE A 415 -13.85 25.22 -10.93
C ILE A 415 -14.10 23.72 -10.94
N LEU A 416 -14.51 23.15 -12.08
CA LEU A 416 -14.74 21.71 -12.23
C LEU A 416 -13.43 20.91 -12.01
N PHE A 417 -12.34 21.32 -12.65
CA PHE A 417 -11.05 20.65 -12.51
C PHE A 417 -10.49 20.70 -11.08
N VAL A 418 -10.54 21.87 -10.42
CA VAL A 418 -10.02 22.06 -9.06
C VAL A 418 -10.89 21.35 -8.04
N THR A 419 -12.21 21.34 -8.20
CA THR A 419 -13.14 20.56 -7.35
C THR A 419 -12.80 19.07 -7.43
N MET A 420 -12.62 18.56 -8.65
CA MET A 420 -12.28 17.17 -8.93
C MET A 420 -10.90 16.79 -8.35
N TYR A 421 -9.85 17.55 -8.69
CA TYR A 421 -8.49 17.33 -8.22
C TYR A 421 -8.42 17.31 -6.68
N SER A 422 -9.05 18.29 -6.04
CA SER A 422 -9.01 18.47 -4.59
C SER A 422 -9.65 17.28 -3.85
N CYS A 423 -10.82 16.80 -4.29
CA CYS A 423 -11.49 15.65 -3.67
C CYS A 423 -10.66 14.35 -3.81
N ILE A 424 -10.07 14.12 -4.97
CA ILE A 424 -9.28 12.91 -5.24
C ILE A 424 -7.98 12.94 -4.43
N SER A 425 -7.24 14.05 -4.46
CA SER A 425 -5.96 14.20 -3.76
C SER A 425 -6.10 14.18 -2.23
N ALA A 426 -7.21 14.70 -1.69
CA ALA A 426 -7.55 14.57 -0.27
C ALA A 426 -7.81 13.11 0.14
N ASN A 427 -8.52 12.34 -0.70
CA ASN A 427 -8.75 10.91 -0.45
C ASN A 427 -7.45 10.09 -0.56
N ILE A 428 -6.55 10.42 -1.49
CA ILE A 428 -5.19 9.85 -1.55
C ILE A 428 -4.44 10.09 -0.22
N ALA A 429 -4.39 11.33 0.27
CA ALA A 429 -3.71 11.67 1.53
C ALA A 429 -4.31 10.93 2.74
N ALA A 430 -5.64 10.97 2.88
CA ALA A 430 -6.32 10.37 4.03
C ALA A 430 -6.22 8.84 4.07
N MET A 431 -6.23 8.17 2.90
CA MET A 431 -6.03 6.72 2.79
C MET A 431 -4.58 6.30 2.98
N THR A 432 -3.62 7.09 2.48
CA THR A 432 -2.19 6.85 2.71
C THR A 432 -1.85 6.85 4.20
N LEU A 433 -2.34 7.85 4.94
CA LEU A 433 -2.15 7.93 6.39
C LEU A 433 -2.76 6.71 7.11
N MET A 434 -4.04 6.42 6.88
CA MET A 434 -4.75 5.30 7.51
C MET A 434 -4.10 3.94 7.23
N PHE A 435 -3.68 3.68 5.99
CA PHE A 435 -3.11 2.38 5.65
C PHE A 435 -1.68 2.25 6.19
N ALA A 436 -0.88 3.33 6.18
CA ALA A 436 0.46 3.32 6.75
C ALA A 436 0.46 3.08 8.28
N THR A 437 -0.53 3.60 9.02
CA THR A 437 -0.70 3.32 10.46
C THR A 437 -1.16 1.87 10.69
N ASP A 438 -2.24 1.46 10.03
CA ASP A 438 -2.90 0.17 10.32
C ASP A 438 -2.04 -1.04 9.91
N MET A 439 -1.14 -0.88 8.93
CA MET A 439 -0.33 -1.98 8.37
C MET A 439 0.54 -2.68 9.42
N ARG A 440 0.98 -2.00 10.48
CA ARG A 440 1.76 -2.61 11.57
C ARG A 440 0.92 -3.60 12.39
N THR A 441 -0.27 -3.19 12.84
CA THR A 441 -1.25 -4.08 13.48
C THR A 441 -1.67 -5.21 12.53
N CYS A 442 -1.90 -4.91 11.25
CA CYS A 442 -2.27 -5.92 10.26
C CYS A 442 -1.17 -6.96 10.01
N LEU A 443 0.11 -6.58 10.11
CA LEU A 443 1.23 -7.52 10.07
C LEU A 443 1.23 -8.47 11.28
N LYS A 444 1.02 -7.97 12.51
CA LYS A 444 0.84 -8.82 13.70
C LYS A 444 -0.33 -9.79 13.53
N GLU A 445 -1.52 -9.27 13.18
CA GLU A 445 -2.73 -10.08 13.05
C GLU A 445 -2.61 -11.12 11.93
N TYR A 446 -1.93 -10.79 10.82
CA TYR A 446 -1.60 -11.74 9.76
C TYR A 446 -0.60 -12.82 10.22
N HIS A 447 0.49 -12.46 10.89
CA HIS A 447 1.50 -13.40 11.40
C HIS A 447 0.94 -14.33 12.49
N ASN A 448 0.00 -13.84 13.32
CA ASN A 448 -0.73 -14.64 14.30
C ASN A 448 -1.99 -15.33 13.72
N GLY A 449 -2.15 -15.35 12.38
CA GLY A 449 -3.14 -16.19 11.68
C GLY A 449 -4.61 -15.74 11.84
N TRP A 450 -4.87 -14.48 12.16
CA TRP A 450 -6.23 -13.97 12.36
C TRP A 450 -7.02 -13.97 11.05
N TYR A 451 -6.41 -13.55 9.93
CA TYR A 451 -7.06 -13.46 8.62
C TYR A 451 -6.06 -13.40 7.45
N ALA A 452 -6.55 -13.70 6.23
CA ALA A 452 -5.83 -13.40 4.99
C ALA A 452 -5.81 -11.89 4.73
N MET A 453 -4.66 -11.31 4.36
CA MET A 453 -4.54 -9.87 4.13
C MET A 453 -5.52 -9.33 3.07
N ASN A 454 -5.88 -10.13 2.06
CA ASN A 454 -6.95 -9.78 1.10
C ASN A 454 -8.26 -9.40 1.81
N SER A 455 -8.68 -10.14 2.86
CA SER A 455 -9.90 -9.84 3.62
C SER A 455 -9.84 -8.48 4.29
N TYR A 456 -8.66 -8.03 4.71
CA TYR A 456 -8.47 -6.70 5.29
C TYR A 456 -8.51 -5.60 4.23
N VAL A 457 -7.84 -5.78 3.08
CA VAL A 457 -7.89 -4.82 1.97
C VAL A 457 -9.32 -4.59 1.49
N PHE A 458 -10.07 -5.66 1.24
CA PHE A 458 -11.49 -5.56 0.87
C PHE A 458 -12.34 -4.95 1.98
N ALA A 459 -12.10 -5.29 3.25
CA ALA A 459 -12.84 -4.71 4.36
C ALA A 459 -12.60 -3.20 4.54
N LYS A 460 -11.35 -2.74 4.37
CA LYS A 460 -10.98 -1.33 4.45
C LYS A 460 -11.65 -0.54 3.32
N MET A 461 -11.64 -1.07 2.09
CA MET A 461 -12.34 -0.52 0.94
C MET A 461 -13.86 -0.40 1.21
N ILE A 462 -14.52 -1.52 1.54
CA ILE A 462 -15.97 -1.54 1.82
C ILE A 462 -16.35 -0.59 2.97
N SER A 463 -15.50 -0.46 3.99
CA SER A 463 -15.75 0.45 5.13
C SER A 463 -15.68 1.94 4.79
N ASN A 464 -15.10 2.34 3.65
CA ASN A 464 -15.08 3.75 3.24
C ASN A 464 -16.19 4.11 2.23
N ILE A 465 -16.78 3.13 1.51
CA ILE A 465 -17.82 3.35 0.49
C ILE A 465 -18.88 4.39 0.90
N PRO A 466 -19.45 4.40 2.13
CA PRO A 466 -20.45 5.40 2.50
C PRO A 466 -19.89 6.83 2.55
N LEU A 467 -18.62 7.03 2.92
CA LEU A 467 -17.97 8.35 2.87
C LEU A 467 -17.53 8.71 1.44
N ASP A 468 -16.98 7.74 0.71
CA ASP A 468 -16.55 7.93 -0.68
C ASP A 468 -17.73 8.23 -1.62
N LEU A 469 -18.94 7.79 -1.26
CA LEU A 469 -20.19 8.16 -1.91
C LEU A 469 -20.72 9.51 -1.43
N THR A 470 -20.84 9.74 -0.11
CA THR A 470 -21.53 10.94 0.41
C THR A 470 -20.72 12.22 0.29
N LEU A 471 -19.42 12.20 0.60
CA LEU A 471 -18.62 13.43 0.67
C LEU A 471 -18.37 14.05 -0.71
N PRO A 472 -17.96 13.32 -1.77
CA PRO A 472 -17.76 13.92 -3.09
C PRO A 472 -19.08 14.36 -3.73
N THR A 473 -20.16 13.60 -3.55
CA THR A 473 -21.51 14.01 -4.02
C THR A 473 -21.98 15.30 -3.32
N ALA A 474 -21.76 15.43 -2.01
CA ALA A 474 -22.08 16.67 -1.28
C ALA A 474 -21.24 17.86 -1.76
N THR A 475 -19.94 17.68 -2.01
CA THR A 475 -19.09 18.73 -2.61
C THR A 475 -19.57 19.13 -4.00
N VAL A 476 -19.88 18.19 -4.90
CA VAL A 476 -20.38 18.51 -6.25
C VAL A 476 -21.72 19.24 -6.19
N ALA A 477 -22.67 18.77 -5.37
CA ALA A 477 -23.95 19.44 -5.20
C ALA A 477 -23.80 20.87 -4.66
N LEU A 478 -22.91 21.08 -3.69
CA LEU A 478 -22.64 22.41 -3.13
C LEU A 478 -21.92 23.31 -4.15
N THR A 479 -20.91 22.82 -4.89
CA THR A 479 -20.28 23.56 -5.98
C THR A 479 -21.29 23.99 -7.04
N TYR A 480 -22.19 23.10 -7.47
CA TYR A 480 -23.20 23.41 -8.49
C TYR A 480 -24.15 24.54 -8.07
N VAL A 481 -24.63 24.52 -6.82
CA VAL A 481 -25.51 25.56 -6.27
C VAL A 481 -24.77 26.89 -6.10
N VAL A 482 -23.58 26.85 -5.49
CA VAL A 482 -22.85 28.07 -5.11
C VAL A 482 -22.22 28.77 -6.34
N THR A 483 -21.90 28.02 -7.41
CA THR A 483 -21.33 28.56 -8.66
C THR A 483 -22.35 28.65 -9.81
N THR A 484 -23.66 28.63 -9.50
CA THR A 484 -24.80 28.78 -10.44
C THR A 484 -24.83 27.83 -11.65
N GLN A 485 -24.16 26.67 -11.58
CA GLN A 485 -24.19 25.62 -12.62
C GLN A 485 -25.56 24.92 -12.77
N ASN A 486 -26.52 25.27 -11.93
CA ASN A 486 -27.91 24.84 -11.96
C ASN A 486 -28.81 25.72 -12.87
N THR A 487 -28.23 26.57 -13.72
CA THR A 487 -28.96 27.53 -14.56
C THR A 487 -28.84 27.24 -16.07
N GLY A 488 -29.80 27.73 -16.86
CA GLY A 488 -29.88 27.53 -18.31
C GLY A 488 -31.26 27.04 -18.80
N PRO A 489 -31.39 26.54 -20.04
CA PRO A 489 -32.67 26.53 -20.76
C PRO A 489 -33.65 25.38 -20.43
N ASN A 490 -33.31 24.41 -19.57
CA ASN A 490 -34.16 23.24 -19.31
C ASN A 490 -34.06 22.75 -17.85
N ASP A 491 -34.98 23.18 -16.96
CA ASP A 491 -34.91 22.86 -15.52
C ASP A 491 -34.96 21.37 -15.18
N SER A 492 -35.62 20.56 -16.01
CA SER A 492 -35.73 19.10 -15.82
C SER A 492 -34.40 18.34 -15.97
N ILE A 493 -33.35 19.00 -16.50
CA ILE A 493 -32.08 18.39 -16.91
C ILE A 493 -30.99 18.46 -15.81
N TYR A 494 -31.03 19.45 -14.92
CA TYR A 494 -30.02 19.64 -13.87
C TYR A 494 -29.81 18.47 -12.88
N PRO A 495 -30.83 17.70 -12.43
CA PRO A 495 -30.57 16.63 -11.48
C PRO A 495 -29.67 15.52 -12.06
N TYR A 496 -29.83 15.14 -13.33
CA TYR A 496 -28.88 14.20 -13.94
C TYR A 496 -27.51 14.85 -14.18
N ARG A 497 -27.49 16.15 -14.48
CA ARG A 497 -26.30 17.04 -14.49
C ARG A 497 -25.36 16.74 -13.32
N ILE A 498 -25.90 16.87 -12.11
CA ILE A 498 -25.19 16.65 -10.85
C ILE A 498 -24.86 15.16 -10.64
N ILE A 499 -25.80 14.24 -10.92
CA ILE A 499 -25.63 12.80 -10.64
C ILE A 499 -24.47 12.20 -11.45
N ILE A 500 -24.32 12.50 -12.74
CA ILE A 500 -23.27 11.88 -13.56
C ILE A 500 -21.88 12.46 -13.21
N THR A 501 -21.80 13.76 -12.89
CA THR A 501 -20.57 14.42 -12.40
C THR A 501 -20.16 13.84 -11.04
N ALA A 502 -21.12 13.68 -10.12
CA ALA A 502 -20.87 13.05 -8.82
C ALA A 502 -20.42 11.60 -8.98
N PHE A 503 -21.03 10.81 -9.88
CA PHE A 503 -20.64 9.43 -10.13
C PHE A 503 -19.21 9.32 -10.70
N ALA A 504 -18.82 10.20 -11.63
CA ALA A 504 -17.44 10.30 -12.11
C ALA A 504 -16.46 10.59 -10.96
N LEU A 505 -16.81 11.55 -10.09
CA LEU A 505 -15.95 11.94 -8.96
C LEU A 505 -15.88 10.87 -7.86
N VAL A 506 -16.94 10.09 -7.63
CA VAL A 506 -16.93 8.93 -6.72
C VAL A 506 -15.98 7.87 -7.26
N LEU A 507 -16.05 7.51 -8.55
CA LEU A 507 -15.11 6.57 -9.18
C LEU A 507 -13.66 7.06 -9.10
N GLY A 508 -13.41 8.35 -9.41
CA GLY A 508 -12.09 8.97 -9.28
C GLY A 508 -11.58 8.97 -7.83
N SER A 509 -12.45 9.22 -6.86
CA SER A 509 -12.13 9.20 -5.42
C SER A 509 -11.79 7.79 -4.93
N SER A 510 -12.54 6.76 -5.35
CA SER A 510 -12.22 5.36 -5.03
C SER A 510 -10.91 4.88 -5.70
N ALA A 511 -10.61 5.36 -6.92
CA ALA A 511 -9.31 5.11 -7.55
C ALA A 511 -8.15 5.78 -6.78
N GLY A 512 -8.34 7.04 -6.36
CA GLY A 512 -7.41 7.75 -5.46
C GLY A 512 -7.21 7.05 -4.12
N GLN A 513 -8.28 6.51 -3.53
CA GLN A 513 -8.21 5.71 -2.31
C GLN A 513 -7.24 4.52 -2.44
N MET A 514 -7.28 3.79 -3.58
CA MET A 514 -6.36 2.67 -3.81
C MET A 514 -4.93 3.12 -4.09
N MET A 515 -4.73 4.24 -4.78
CA MET A 515 -3.42 4.88 -4.90
C MET A 515 -2.82 5.19 -3.51
N GLY A 516 -3.62 5.76 -2.61
CA GLY A 516 -3.21 6.02 -1.23
C GLY A 516 -2.86 4.73 -0.45
N MET A 517 -3.68 3.68 -0.57
CA MET A 517 -3.38 2.39 0.07
C MET A 517 -2.12 1.72 -0.50
N ILE A 518 -1.79 1.88 -1.79
CA ILE A 518 -0.54 1.37 -2.39
C ILE A 518 0.68 2.03 -1.73
N PHE A 519 0.71 3.36 -1.67
CA PHE A 519 1.84 4.08 -1.04
C PHE A 519 1.90 3.86 0.48
N GLY A 520 0.74 3.79 1.14
CA GLY A 520 0.65 3.44 2.56
C GLY A 520 1.19 2.03 2.87
N ALA A 521 0.96 1.06 1.97
CA ALA A 521 1.50 -0.30 2.12
C ALA A 521 3.03 -0.34 1.96
N ILE A 522 3.56 0.29 0.90
CA ILE A 522 5.01 0.34 0.61
C ILE A 522 5.76 1.01 1.77
N TYR A 523 5.31 2.21 2.17
CA TYR A 523 6.02 3.08 3.10
C TYR A 523 5.52 2.99 4.55
N ALA A 524 4.86 1.90 4.96
CA ALA A 524 4.38 1.65 6.34
C ALA A 524 5.46 1.65 7.46
N GLY A 525 6.73 1.93 7.13
CA GLY A 525 7.76 2.30 8.12
C GLY A 525 7.75 3.80 8.44
N HIS A 526 7.55 4.65 7.44
CA HIS A 526 7.76 6.11 7.45
C HIS A 526 6.56 6.84 6.84
N ILE A 527 5.62 7.26 7.69
CA ILE A 527 4.34 7.86 7.30
C ILE A 527 4.52 9.15 6.49
N THR A 528 5.52 9.97 6.83
CA THR A 528 5.86 11.21 6.10
C THR A 528 6.30 10.93 4.66
N THR A 529 7.15 9.93 4.46
CA THR A 529 7.58 9.46 3.12
C THR A 529 6.39 8.90 2.33
N ALA A 530 5.50 8.15 2.99
CA ALA A 530 4.29 7.62 2.36
C ALA A 530 3.42 8.76 1.79
N LEU A 531 3.13 9.78 2.61
CA LEU A 531 2.33 10.94 2.22
C LEU A 531 2.97 11.72 1.07
N PHE A 532 4.25 12.09 1.21
CA PHE A 532 4.98 12.83 0.16
C PHE A 532 5.00 12.08 -1.17
N ALA A 533 5.34 10.78 -1.15
CA ALA A 533 5.38 9.96 -2.36
C ALA A 533 3.99 9.77 -3.00
N SER A 534 2.93 9.58 -2.18
CA SER A 534 1.57 9.44 -2.68
C SER A 534 1.06 10.68 -3.43
N GLN A 535 1.42 11.88 -2.95
CA GLN A 535 1.01 13.15 -3.56
C GLN A 535 1.90 13.50 -4.76
N GLY A 536 3.22 13.32 -4.65
CA GLY A 536 4.15 13.52 -5.76
C GLY A 536 3.83 12.63 -6.97
N ALA A 537 3.34 11.41 -6.73
CA ALA A 537 2.89 10.49 -7.77
C ALA A 537 1.59 10.93 -8.49
N THR A 538 0.86 11.96 -8.00
CA THR A 538 -0.31 12.50 -8.73
C THR A 538 0.08 13.42 -9.88
N LEU A 539 1.20 14.15 -9.74
CA LEU A 539 1.60 15.23 -10.65
C LEU A 539 1.69 14.81 -12.14
N PRO A 540 2.24 13.63 -12.51
CA PRO A 540 2.23 13.19 -13.91
C PRO A 540 0.81 13.02 -14.47
N PHE A 541 -0.12 12.46 -13.68
CA PHE A 541 -1.50 12.26 -14.11
C PHE A 541 -2.28 13.58 -14.19
N VAL A 542 -1.96 14.55 -13.33
CA VAL A 542 -2.48 15.92 -13.38
C VAL A 542 -2.02 16.64 -14.65
N LEU A 543 -0.74 16.57 -15.02
CA LEU A 543 -0.21 17.12 -16.28
C LEU A 543 -0.84 16.46 -17.51
N LEU A 544 -1.11 15.15 -17.44
CA LEU A 544 -1.73 14.35 -18.50
C LEU A 544 -3.26 14.42 -18.53
N SER A 545 -3.90 15.24 -17.71
CA SER A 545 -5.36 15.35 -17.60
C SER A 545 -6.05 16.01 -18.80
N GLY A 546 -5.30 16.69 -19.67
CA GLY A 546 -5.84 17.56 -20.72
C GLY A 546 -6.08 19.01 -20.28
N PHE A 547 -6.16 19.30 -18.98
CA PHE A 547 -6.39 20.65 -18.45
C PHE A 547 -5.19 21.60 -18.65
N ILE A 548 -3.97 21.12 -18.37
CA ILE A 548 -2.74 21.93 -18.47
C ILE A 548 -2.20 21.98 -19.91
N ALA A 549 -2.38 20.89 -20.67
CA ALA A 549 -1.92 20.78 -22.05
C ALA A 549 -2.96 20.02 -22.87
N ARG A 550 -3.38 20.60 -24.01
CA ARG A 550 -4.39 20.01 -24.91
C ARG A 550 -3.93 18.63 -25.42
N THR A 551 -4.74 17.61 -25.18
CA THR A 551 -4.47 16.21 -25.59
C THR A 551 -4.26 16.05 -27.11
N LYS A 552 -4.91 16.92 -27.92
CA LYS A 552 -4.73 17.02 -29.39
C LYS A 552 -3.28 17.37 -29.79
N ASN A 553 -2.58 18.17 -28.98
CA ASN A 553 -1.22 18.66 -29.26
C ASN A 553 -0.13 17.73 -28.68
N MET A 554 -0.49 16.75 -27.85
CA MET A 554 0.45 15.76 -27.30
C MET A 554 0.95 14.82 -28.40
N SER A 555 2.25 14.48 -28.37
CA SER A 555 2.84 13.43 -29.22
C SER A 555 2.21 12.06 -28.94
N THR A 556 2.26 11.15 -29.91
CA THR A 556 1.53 9.87 -29.87
C THR A 556 1.81 9.04 -28.60
N PHE A 557 3.05 9.02 -28.12
CA PHE A 557 3.43 8.34 -26.87
C PHE A 557 2.81 8.99 -25.62
N VAL A 558 2.92 10.32 -25.50
CA VAL A 558 2.36 11.08 -24.37
C VAL A 558 0.82 11.01 -24.38
N ARG A 559 0.21 11.04 -25.57
CA ARG A 559 -1.23 10.84 -25.78
C ARG A 559 -1.68 9.44 -25.35
N ALA A 560 -0.92 8.39 -25.66
CA ALA A 560 -1.19 7.04 -25.17
C ALA A 560 -1.10 6.97 -23.63
N LEU A 561 -0.08 7.58 -23.03
CA LEU A 561 0.06 7.66 -21.58
C LEU A 561 -1.07 8.46 -20.91
N SER A 562 -1.68 9.43 -21.60
CA SER A 562 -2.81 10.23 -21.06
C SER A 562 -4.02 9.37 -20.66
N TYR A 563 -4.26 8.24 -21.32
CA TYR A 563 -5.35 7.32 -20.96
C TYR A 563 -5.14 6.61 -19.62
N THR A 564 -3.95 6.66 -19.03
CA THR A 564 -3.70 6.19 -17.66
C THR A 564 -4.13 7.19 -16.58
N SER A 565 -4.40 8.46 -16.96
CA SER A 565 -4.82 9.48 -16.00
C SER A 565 -6.29 9.36 -15.63
N LEU A 566 -6.55 9.02 -14.37
CA LEU A 566 -7.89 9.12 -13.77
C LEU A 566 -8.44 10.57 -13.80
N TYR A 567 -7.56 11.58 -13.75
CA TYR A 567 -7.96 12.99 -13.81
C TYR A 567 -8.45 13.37 -15.21
N LYS A 568 -7.91 12.75 -16.28
CA LYS A 568 -8.40 12.93 -17.66
C LYS A 568 -9.86 12.46 -17.79
N HIS A 569 -10.10 11.17 -17.56
CA HIS A 569 -11.43 10.58 -17.78
C HIS A 569 -12.51 11.20 -16.89
N CYS A 570 -12.16 11.59 -15.66
CA CYS A 570 -13.09 12.27 -14.76
C CYS A 570 -13.38 13.71 -15.20
N LEU A 571 -12.43 14.41 -15.83
CA LEU A 571 -12.64 15.74 -16.41
C LEU A 571 -13.50 15.67 -17.67
N GLU A 572 -13.19 14.75 -18.58
CA GLU A 572 -13.96 14.50 -19.82
C GLU A 572 -15.41 14.16 -19.50
N ALA A 573 -15.64 13.25 -18.54
CA ALA A 573 -16.98 12.92 -18.05
C ALA A 573 -17.70 14.14 -17.44
N SER A 574 -16.99 14.99 -16.68
CA SER A 574 -17.55 16.21 -16.07
C SER A 574 -17.89 17.30 -17.10
N PHE A 575 -17.13 17.40 -18.19
CA PHE A 575 -17.45 18.33 -19.28
C PHE A 575 -18.64 17.86 -20.11
N ILE A 576 -18.69 16.57 -20.48
CA ILE A 576 -19.88 16.03 -21.18
C ILE A 576 -21.10 16.15 -20.25
N ALA A 577 -20.95 15.92 -18.94
CA ALA A 577 -21.97 16.19 -17.94
C ALA A 577 -22.48 17.65 -17.99
N ARG A 578 -21.60 18.64 -17.82
CA ARG A 578 -22.02 20.07 -17.74
C ARG A 578 -22.49 20.63 -19.09
N TYR A 579 -21.90 20.23 -20.21
CA TYR A 579 -22.06 20.90 -21.51
C TYR A 579 -22.82 20.09 -22.57
N GLY A 580 -23.00 18.78 -22.39
CA GLY A 580 -23.74 17.93 -23.35
C GLY A 580 -25.26 18.12 -23.34
N TRP A 581 -25.96 17.27 -24.08
CA TRP A 581 -27.40 17.27 -24.34
C TRP A 581 -27.90 18.59 -24.96
N ASN A 582 -27.27 18.95 -26.09
CA ASN A 582 -27.62 20.09 -26.94
C ASN A 582 -27.93 21.39 -26.16
N ILE A 583 -27.04 21.77 -25.23
CA ILE A 583 -27.31 22.89 -24.29
C ILE A 583 -27.42 24.26 -24.97
N CYS A 584 -26.79 24.43 -26.14
CA CYS A 584 -26.87 25.66 -26.93
C CYS A 584 -28.16 25.77 -27.75
N GLY A 585 -28.77 24.64 -28.11
CA GLY A 585 -29.85 24.58 -29.09
C GLY A 585 -29.39 24.90 -30.51
N CYS A 586 -30.18 24.48 -31.49
CA CYS A 586 -30.02 24.91 -32.88
C CYS A 586 -31.36 24.75 -33.62
N ASP A 587 -31.87 25.83 -34.22
CA ASP A 587 -32.97 25.74 -35.18
C ASP A 587 -32.38 25.53 -36.59
N PRO A 588 -32.63 24.40 -37.27
CA PRO A 588 -32.15 24.17 -38.63
C PRO A 588 -32.77 25.12 -39.68
N LYS A 589 -33.73 25.98 -39.32
CA LYS A 589 -34.23 27.08 -40.17
C LYS A 589 -33.48 28.41 -39.98
N SER A 590 -32.64 28.50 -38.95
CA SER A 590 -31.80 29.68 -38.69
C SER A 590 -30.65 29.80 -39.70
N SER A 591 -29.74 30.75 -39.51
CA SER A 591 -28.71 31.11 -40.50
C SER A 591 -27.54 30.11 -40.66
N VAL A 592 -27.62 28.92 -40.09
CA VAL A 592 -26.65 27.83 -40.23
C VAL A 592 -26.40 27.51 -41.72
N GLY A 593 -25.13 27.41 -42.12
CA GLY A 593 -24.75 27.01 -43.48
C GLY A 593 -25.05 28.03 -44.59
N LYS A 594 -25.64 29.19 -44.29
CA LYS A 594 -25.74 30.30 -45.24
C LYS A 594 -24.37 30.96 -45.40
N GLN A 595 -24.10 31.52 -46.58
CA GLN A 595 -22.92 32.37 -46.77
C GLN A 595 -23.07 33.62 -45.89
N VAL A 596 -22.05 33.89 -45.06
CA VAL A 596 -21.97 35.10 -44.24
C VAL A 596 -21.71 36.30 -45.16
N THR A 597 -22.36 37.43 -44.90
CA THR A 597 -22.25 38.64 -45.74
C THR A 597 -22.16 39.93 -44.91
N LEU A 598 -21.43 40.93 -45.43
CA LEU A 598 -21.43 42.29 -44.90
C LEU A 598 -22.42 43.18 -45.68
N THR A 599 -23.50 43.57 -45.01
CA THR A 599 -24.56 44.45 -45.50
C THR A 599 -24.22 45.93 -45.20
N GLY A 600 -24.85 46.85 -45.95
CA GLY A 600 -24.63 48.29 -45.76
C GLY A 600 -23.32 48.84 -46.35
N VAL A 601 -22.61 48.05 -47.14
CA VAL A 601 -21.54 48.50 -48.06
C VAL A 601 -22.21 48.92 -49.38
N SER A 602 -21.90 50.09 -49.95
CA SER A 602 -22.34 50.43 -51.31
C SER A 602 -21.43 49.78 -52.36
N ASP A 603 -21.96 49.49 -53.55
CA ASP A 603 -21.19 48.90 -54.64
C ASP A 603 -20.07 49.84 -55.14
N GLU A 604 -20.26 51.15 -54.96
CA GLU A 604 -19.25 52.19 -55.19
C GLU A 604 -18.07 52.02 -54.23
N LEU A 605 -18.33 51.87 -52.92
CA LEU A 605 -17.31 51.65 -51.90
C LEU A 605 -16.62 50.29 -52.09
N ARG A 606 -17.38 49.27 -52.47
CA ARG A 606 -16.87 47.93 -52.80
C ARG A 606 -15.90 47.98 -53.99
N SER A 607 -16.28 48.68 -55.05
CA SER A 607 -15.44 48.90 -56.24
C SER A 607 -14.20 49.74 -55.92
N PHE A 608 -14.35 50.80 -55.12
CA PHE A 608 -13.24 51.66 -54.70
C PHE A 608 -12.20 50.90 -53.87
N VAL A 609 -12.62 50.11 -52.88
CA VAL A 609 -11.71 49.30 -52.05
C VAL A 609 -11.03 48.22 -52.87
N LYS A 610 -11.73 47.55 -53.80
CA LYS A 610 -11.11 46.58 -54.70
C LYS A 610 -10.04 47.23 -55.60
N TYR A 611 -10.34 48.40 -56.18
CA TYR A 611 -9.37 49.18 -56.97
C TYR A 611 -8.16 49.64 -56.14
N TRP A 612 -8.40 50.15 -54.93
CA TRP A 612 -7.33 50.66 -54.06
C TRP A 612 -6.37 49.55 -53.61
N MET A 613 -6.87 48.36 -53.27
CA MET A 613 -5.99 47.23 -52.96
C MET A 613 -5.27 46.67 -54.19
N SER A 614 -5.89 46.66 -55.38
CA SER A 614 -5.16 46.26 -56.60
C SER A 614 -4.01 47.22 -56.91
N ALA A 615 -4.21 48.53 -56.72
CA ALA A 615 -3.15 49.53 -56.89
C ALA A 615 -2.02 49.35 -55.86
N GLN A 616 -2.34 49.12 -54.57
CA GLN A 616 -1.29 48.83 -53.57
C GLN A 616 -0.46 47.58 -53.91
N ASN A 617 -1.09 46.54 -54.45
CA ASN A 617 -0.39 45.31 -54.85
C ASN A 617 0.45 45.47 -56.13
N GLU A 618 0.26 46.54 -56.91
CA GLU A 618 1.10 46.88 -58.07
C GLU A 618 2.32 47.73 -57.64
N ASP A 619 2.23 48.52 -56.57
CA ASP A 619 3.34 49.37 -56.06
C ASP A 619 4.41 48.59 -55.24
N GLU A 620 4.14 47.38 -54.75
CA GLU A 620 5.10 46.63 -53.89
C GLU A 620 6.40 46.19 -54.60
N THR A 621 6.58 46.46 -55.90
CA THR A 621 7.85 46.16 -56.60
C THR A 621 8.99 47.18 -56.40
N GLU A 622 8.75 48.44 -56.01
CA GLU A 622 9.84 49.46 -55.90
C GLU A 622 9.80 50.39 -54.66
N THR A 623 10.55 50.01 -53.61
CA THR A 623 11.27 50.88 -52.63
C THR A 623 10.51 51.91 -51.76
N THR A 624 10.27 51.52 -50.50
CA THR A 624 10.42 52.32 -49.25
C THR A 624 10.31 53.86 -49.25
N VAL A 625 9.31 54.40 -48.54
CA VAL A 625 9.41 55.27 -47.33
C VAL A 625 7.99 55.52 -46.76
N ALA A 626 7.85 55.73 -45.45
CA ALA A 626 6.56 55.62 -44.76
C ALA A 626 5.91 56.96 -44.33
N THR A 627 4.57 57.02 -44.35
CA THR A 627 3.80 57.94 -43.49
C THR A 627 2.42 57.36 -43.07
N THR A 628 2.29 57.04 -41.79
CA THR A 628 1.07 56.95 -40.95
C THR A 628 -0.33 56.83 -41.60
N THR A 629 -0.95 55.64 -41.52
CA THR A 629 -2.31 55.40 -40.96
C THR A 629 -2.63 53.90 -40.83
N SER A 630 -1.76 53.15 -40.16
CA SER A 630 -1.91 51.70 -40.00
C SER A 630 -2.95 51.31 -38.94
N PHE A 631 -4.15 50.92 -39.38
CA PHE A 631 -5.10 50.17 -38.55
C PHE A 631 -4.63 48.72 -38.41
N VAL A 632 -3.70 48.49 -37.46
CA VAL A 632 -3.08 47.17 -37.26
C VAL A 632 -4.07 46.21 -36.59
N ILE A 633 -4.75 45.40 -37.40
CA ILE A 633 -5.31 44.13 -36.92
C ILE A 633 -4.12 43.19 -36.69
N ASN A 634 -3.73 42.99 -35.43
CA ASN A 634 -2.54 42.22 -35.08
C ASN A 634 -2.81 40.70 -35.19
N SER A 635 -2.76 40.16 -36.41
CA SER A 635 -3.14 38.78 -36.72
C SER A 635 -2.01 37.78 -36.47
N THR A 636 -1.77 37.45 -35.20
CA THR A 636 -1.01 36.25 -34.82
C THR A 636 -1.92 35.02 -34.76
N ASP A 637 -1.47 33.92 -35.36
CA ASP A 637 -2.01 32.54 -35.23
C ASP A 637 -3.42 32.23 -35.79
N VAL A 638 -3.64 32.52 -37.08
CA VAL A 638 -4.58 31.74 -37.91
C VAL A 638 -3.91 31.32 -39.23
N SER A 639 -3.56 30.04 -39.36
CA SER A 639 -3.05 29.47 -40.61
C SER A 639 -4.20 29.11 -41.56
N LEU A 640 -4.38 29.93 -42.59
CA LEU A 640 -5.34 29.66 -43.67
C LEU A 640 -4.89 28.48 -44.55
N SER A 641 -5.84 27.63 -44.92
CA SER A 641 -5.63 26.54 -45.90
C SER A 641 -5.53 27.10 -47.34
N PRO A 642 -4.70 26.54 -48.23
CA PRO A 642 -4.45 27.15 -49.55
C PRO A 642 -5.65 27.27 -50.51
N ASP A 643 -6.69 26.44 -50.34
CA ASP A 643 -7.76 26.25 -51.32
C ASP A 643 -8.79 27.40 -51.47
N SER A 644 -8.56 28.57 -50.84
CA SER A 644 -9.47 29.73 -50.90
C SER A 644 -8.92 30.96 -51.65
N GLN A 645 -7.97 30.80 -52.58
CA GLN A 645 -7.62 31.86 -53.54
C GLN A 645 -8.69 31.98 -54.63
N LYS A 646 -9.83 32.62 -54.32
CA LYS A 646 -10.95 32.76 -55.27
C LYS A 646 -11.81 34.01 -55.07
N ASP A 647 -11.26 35.17 -55.44
CA ASP A 647 -11.98 36.46 -55.58
C ASP A 647 -12.80 36.95 -54.37
N ASP A 648 -12.55 36.40 -53.16
CA ASP A 648 -13.23 36.79 -51.93
C ASP A 648 -12.89 38.24 -51.56
N ASP A 649 -13.93 39.07 -51.56
CA ASP A 649 -13.89 40.49 -51.27
C ASP A 649 -13.42 40.78 -49.83
N VAL A 650 -12.71 41.88 -49.61
CA VAL A 650 -12.28 42.36 -48.27
C VAL A 650 -13.44 42.37 -47.28
N PHE A 651 -14.61 42.84 -47.71
CA PHE A 651 -15.81 42.90 -46.88
C PHE A 651 -16.38 41.51 -46.56
N GLN A 652 -16.15 40.50 -47.42
CA GLN A 652 -16.47 39.10 -47.11
C GLN A 652 -15.44 38.51 -46.14
N MET A 653 -14.14 38.81 -46.30
CA MET A 653 -13.11 38.37 -45.37
C MET A 653 -13.34 38.93 -43.95
N VAL A 654 -13.72 40.22 -43.84
CA VAL A 654 -14.11 40.83 -42.56
C VAL A 654 -15.35 40.16 -41.96
N ALA A 655 -16.42 39.94 -42.74
CA ALA A 655 -17.61 39.24 -42.26
C ALA A 655 -17.31 37.81 -41.79
N LYS A 656 -16.44 37.09 -42.50
CA LYS A 656 -15.97 35.76 -42.12
C LYS A 656 -15.17 35.78 -40.81
N GLN A 657 -14.27 36.74 -40.62
CA GLN A 657 -13.51 36.88 -39.37
C GLN A 657 -14.39 37.25 -38.17
N LEU A 658 -15.38 38.13 -38.35
CA LEU A 658 -16.37 38.44 -37.31
C LEU A 658 -17.20 37.21 -36.94
N SER A 659 -17.63 36.43 -37.94
CA SER A 659 -18.33 35.16 -37.69
C SER A 659 -17.44 34.16 -36.95
N LEU A 660 -16.17 34.01 -37.34
CA LEU A 660 -15.23 33.11 -36.65
C LEU A 660 -14.99 33.55 -35.21
N TYR A 661 -14.88 34.86 -34.94
CA TYR A 661 -14.74 35.37 -33.58
C TYR A 661 -15.96 35.02 -32.71
N ASN A 662 -17.17 35.32 -33.19
CA ASN A 662 -18.42 35.07 -32.46
C ASN A 662 -18.73 33.56 -32.28
N THR A 663 -18.10 32.68 -33.06
CA THR A 663 -18.22 31.22 -32.95
C THR A 663 -16.98 30.52 -32.35
N TYR A 664 -16.07 31.26 -31.71
CA TYR A 664 -14.85 30.73 -31.09
C TYR A 664 -13.93 29.93 -32.05
N GLY A 665 -13.87 30.37 -33.32
CA GLY A 665 -13.05 29.78 -34.38
C GLY A 665 -13.74 28.67 -35.20
N ILE A 666 -15.05 28.46 -35.04
CA ILE A 666 -15.78 27.35 -35.66
C ILE A 666 -16.57 27.82 -36.90
N GLU A 667 -16.26 27.30 -38.08
CA GLU A 667 -17.13 27.47 -39.27
C GLU A 667 -18.41 26.62 -39.13
N VAL A 668 -19.49 27.22 -38.64
CA VAL A 668 -20.79 26.55 -38.40
C VAL A 668 -21.54 26.30 -39.73
N LYS A 669 -21.40 25.09 -40.27
CA LYS A 669 -22.03 24.62 -41.52
C LYS A 669 -23.25 23.72 -41.28
N SER A 670 -23.32 23.04 -40.13
CA SER A 670 -24.51 22.26 -39.69
C SER A 670 -24.80 22.46 -38.20
N CYS A 671 -26.02 22.13 -37.76
CA CYS A 671 -26.40 22.20 -36.35
C CYS A 671 -25.55 21.26 -35.46
N ASP A 672 -25.00 20.17 -35.99
CA ASP A 672 -24.14 19.25 -35.24
C ASP A 672 -22.80 19.89 -34.80
N GLN A 673 -22.46 21.05 -35.37
CA GLN A 673 -21.28 21.85 -35.01
C GLN A 673 -21.60 22.96 -34.00
N VAL A 674 -22.86 23.16 -33.62
CA VAL A 674 -23.29 24.15 -32.61
C VAL A 674 -23.13 23.55 -31.22
N VAL A 675 -21.87 23.42 -30.78
CA VAL A 675 -21.48 22.86 -29.48
C VAL A 675 -20.77 23.91 -28.61
N PRO A 676 -20.85 23.81 -27.27
CA PRO A 676 -20.06 24.63 -26.36
C PRO A 676 -18.57 24.60 -26.66
N TYR A 677 -17.90 25.75 -26.51
CA TYR A 677 -16.44 25.87 -26.68
C TYR A 677 -15.67 24.77 -25.91
N SER A 678 -16.06 24.51 -24.65
CA SER A 678 -15.46 23.49 -23.78
C SER A 678 -15.53 22.06 -24.34
N MET A 679 -16.55 21.73 -25.12
CA MET A 679 -16.65 20.43 -25.80
C MET A 679 -15.82 20.41 -27.09
N HIS A 680 -15.87 21.49 -27.89
CA HIS A 680 -15.11 21.61 -29.13
C HIS A 680 -13.60 21.54 -28.89
N ASP A 681 -13.08 22.31 -27.92
CA ASP A 681 -11.64 22.42 -27.67
C ASP A 681 -11.02 21.11 -27.21
N PHE A 682 -11.70 20.40 -26.31
CA PHE A 682 -11.29 19.06 -25.89
C PHE A 682 -11.57 17.98 -26.96
N GLY A 683 -12.54 18.23 -27.85
CA GLY A 683 -12.94 17.31 -28.93
C GLY A 683 -13.86 16.20 -28.44
N LEU A 684 -14.76 16.52 -27.51
CA LEU A 684 -15.65 15.58 -26.82
C LEU A 684 -17.04 15.57 -27.44
N THR A 685 -17.66 14.40 -27.50
CA THR A 685 -19.05 14.20 -27.90
C THR A 685 -19.84 13.49 -26.79
N GLU A 686 -21.17 13.53 -26.85
CA GLU A 686 -22.04 12.81 -25.92
C GLU A 686 -21.81 11.28 -25.94
N ARG A 687 -21.26 10.75 -27.04
CA ARG A 687 -20.97 9.33 -27.23
C ARG A 687 -19.73 8.85 -26.45
N ASP A 688 -18.89 9.77 -25.98
CA ASP A 688 -17.64 9.45 -25.29
C ASP A 688 -17.85 9.21 -23.78
N LEU A 689 -18.96 9.69 -23.21
CA LEU A 689 -19.26 9.56 -21.77
C LEU A 689 -19.25 8.10 -21.26
N PRO A 690 -19.83 7.11 -21.96
CA PRO A 690 -19.67 5.70 -21.59
C PRO A 690 -18.21 5.22 -21.65
N ALA A 691 -17.41 5.72 -22.60
CA ALA A 691 -15.99 5.35 -22.73
C ALA A 691 -15.14 5.93 -21.58
N SER A 692 -15.41 7.15 -21.13
CA SER A 692 -14.80 7.73 -19.93
C SER A 692 -15.17 6.92 -18.67
N PHE A 693 -16.43 6.51 -18.50
CA PHE A 693 -16.83 5.65 -17.38
C PHE A 693 -16.23 4.25 -17.43
N ILE A 694 -16.20 3.59 -18.58
CA ILE A 694 -15.53 2.29 -18.77
C ILE A 694 -14.04 2.41 -18.44
N SER A 695 -13.41 3.51 -18.83
CA SER A 695 -11.99 3.77 -18.53
C SER A 695 -11.75 4.02 -17.04
N LEU A 696 -12.61 4.80 -16.36
CA LEU A 696 -12.54 4.98 -14.90
C LEU A 696 -12.69 3.65 -14.16
N ILE A 697 -13.65 2.80 -14.56
CA ILE A 697 -13.85 1.46 -13.96
C ILE A 697 -12.67 0.52 -14.28
N GLY A 698 -12.10 0.61 -15.48
CA GLY A 698 -10.89 -0.13 -15.86
C GLY A 698 -9.68 0.25 -15.01
N LEU A 699 -9.45 1.55 -14.81
CA LEU A 699 -8.41 2.08 -13.92
C LEU A 699 -8.66 1.69 -12.46
N LEU A 700 -9.91 1.75 -11.98
CA LEU A 700 -10.30 1.29 -10.65
C LEU A 700 -9.90 -0.19 -10.43
N MET A 701 -10.25 -1.07 -11.38
CA MET A 701 -9.90 -2.50 -11.30
C MET A 701 -8.40 -2.76 -11.43
N PHE A 702 -7.69 -2.03 -12.29
CA PHE A 702 -6.23 -2.10 -12.42
C PHE A 702 -5.53 -1.70 -11.10
N MET A 703 -6.00 -0.63 -10.46
CA MET A 703 -5.46 -0.17 -9.17
C MET A 703 -5.76 -1.15 -8.03
N LEU A 704 -6.92 -1.81 -8.03
CA LEU A 704 -7.26 -2.87 -7.08
C LEU A 704 -6.32 -4.08 -7.22
N ILE A 705 -6.08 -4.53 -8.46
CA ILE A 705 -5.16 -5.64 -8.76
C ILE A 705 -3.73 -5.26 -8.34
N THR A 706 -3.29 -4.04 -8.67
CA THR A 706 -1.98 -3.50 -8.30
C THR A 706 -1.80 -3.46 -6.79
N LEU A 707 -2.80 -2.97 -6.03
CA LEU A 707 -2.79 -2.97 -4.57
C LEU A 707 -2.65 -4.39 -3.99
N LEU A 708 -3.41 -5.36 -4.50
CA LEU A 708 -3.35 -6.75 -4.05
C LEU A 708 -2.00 -7.43 -4.38
N ILE A 709 -1.32 -7.02 -5.46
CA ILE A 709 0.04 -7.47 -5.79
C ILE A 709 1.07 -6.80 -4.88
N VAL A 710 1.05 -5.47 -4.75
CA VAL A 710 1.97 -4.69 -3.90
C VAL A 710 1.90 -5.16 -2.45
N VAL A 711 0.70 -5.35 -1.89
CA VAL A 711 0.53 -5.82 -0.51
C VAL A 711 1.11 -7.24 -0.32
N LYS A 712 0.99 -8.14 -1.31
CA LYS A 712 1.64 -9.46 -1.28
C LYS A 712 3.18 -9.38 -1.36
N LEU A 713 3.71 -8.46 -2.16
CA LEU A 713 5.16 -8.24 -2.30
C LEU A 713 5.75 -7.63 -1.03
N VAL A 714 5.10 -6.61 -0.45
CA VAL A 714 5.48 -6.00 0.83
C VAL A 714 5.42 -7.03 1.96
N LEU A 715 4.39 -7.88 1.99
CA LEU A 715 4.34 -9.01 2.92
C LEU A 715 5.53 -9.95 2.75
N LYS A 716 5.77 -10.47 1.53
CA LYS A 716 6.89 -11.40 1.27
C LYS A 716 8.24 -10.81 1.68
N TYR A 717 8.46 -9.52 1.40
CA TYR A 717 9.67 -8.80 1.78
C TYR A 717 9.80 -8.66 3.31
N ARG A 718 8.74 -8.20 4.00
CA ARG A 718 8.73 -8.03 5.46
C ARG A 718 8.67 -9.35 6.26
N THR A 719 8.29 -10.47 5.65
CA THR A 719 8.43 -11.83 6.24
C THR A 719 9.81 -12.45 6.03
N SER A 720 10.69 -11.80 5.26
CA SER A 720 12.03 -12.28 4.93
C SER A 720 13.15 -11.46 5.60
N LEU A 721 12.80 -10.59 6.56
CA LEU A 721 13.67 -9.62 7.24
C LEU A 721 13.62 -9.76 8.77
#